data_AF-A0A9E6W1L6-F1
#
_entry.id   AF-A0A9E6W1L6-F1
#
_cell.length_a   1.000
_cell.length_b   1.000
_cell.length_c   1.000
_cell.angle_alpha   90.00
_cell.angle_beta   90.00
_cell.angle_gamma   90.00
#
_symmetry.space_group_name_H-M   'P 1'
#
loop_
_entity.id
_entity.type
_entity.pdbx_description
1 polymer ?
#
loop_
_entity_poly.entity_id
_entity_poly.type
_entity_poly.pdbx_seq_one_letter_code
_entity_poly.pdbx_strand_id
1 'polypeptide(L)'
;MKKSLLLFLAFLALGQFAQSQVPKLVKDINTVPYSGSPNTYVATDSLLYFRATSADYGQELWAFNGQTAWMVKDINPGLVSSNPGEGVMMNGIYYFPAADATSGIELWRTDGTEAGTYQVKDIYPGAGSASIAKLTASNNALYFLAINGVNGAELWRSDGTAMGTRMMQEFAAGTTSAPITQLWTYKDTLYFLGSNNLYGYEMYKADATDTGYALVKDIRPGTGSGMTYPPTIFNGFMYFTGNDGTNGADLWISDGTESGTYMIKDHPGSLSPAELTVVGDKLYFSAYSSAGNELWMTTGDTNIFMVKDLDPGSFSSNPTQLTAAGNKLFFVAEVDNGKELYVSDGTSAGTKLTRDLYPIQTDAFIAYITAIDTVVYFRAHSSPNYQDYELYRSDGTTFGTRRVKDITPGSDASDINFLINYKNKLYFSVTDPTLGKEFWTSDGTDTGTKVLIDLYTGNTGSSISNIGIYPGGVLFDPMVQGIGREPWITNGDSGGTSLLSDLGSGYQSSNPKNFKLLNGYTFFETSASNATSTREMRYYDGTTLNSIRYSNFYGIAGNATWYKGKMYSTWQSSSASLSNFLYSYTLGNSSASRVKTINPSNLGDDVENLIVFNDMLYFSAEDVNYGNELWMSDGTSSGTVQVKDIRSGSTDASPRNFTILDSVMFFTANNGTNGIELWSTDGTSIGTQLFKDIRSGGASASPANLLVAFNKLFFTANDGINGVELWVSDGTSNGTQMVKDIWPGIGGSVPGNLVAAGNWIYFTATDSLNGLELWKTDGTALGTEMVKAIYPGMGGAEITEIIAVRDQIYFNANDSLHGKEIWKSDGSTSGTVLVTDLYPGTRGSNAKLFTLYGDSLYFAAEHPSYGEELWYMYTNCMRAGFEVSATCVNQEIQMLDRTDSLQETGLSYTWDFGDGSTGMGLNPMHTYADTGLYQIQLEVTSAGGCSTSVQSSVRVYDVPSPNFAVDADTQCYIGNQFAFTNLTSNQNSGMKYTWDFGDAKSDTATNPNHTYTSVNTFTVWLKATQSGACADSVSLNVVTINAPSAPLITGKSVSTNQQDTFSITPNAGSTYTWTVQGGTILSGAGTEQIIVKWNVRPANVSVKVKETNAYGCSSNDRTLNIQLQFGVGISDPSLASMELYPNPANQVLELRFSDAVQGAVSLLNNLGQVVYSQSMSGNASRLDIGHLAPGAYVLRIQTEKGIKEEKVLINR
;
A
#
# COMPACT_ATOMS: atom_id res chain seq x y z
N MET A 1 -7.34 -12.69 -49.93
CA MET A 1 -6.41 -11.57 -50.40
C MET A 1 -6.84 -10.19 -49.88
N LYS A 2 -8.07 -9.66 -50.15
CA LYS A 2 -8.47 -8.34 -49.55
C LYS A 2 -8.62 -8.36 -48.01
N LYS A 3 -9.05 -9.49 -47.40
CA LYS A 3 -9.05 -9.63 -45.91
C LYS A 3 -7.63 -9.71 -45.31
N SER A 4 -6.67 -10.30 -46.04
CA SER A 4 -5.25 -10.33 -45.58
C SER A 4 -4.55 -8.98 -45.77
N LEU A 5 -4.96 -8.19 -46.78
CA LEU A 5 -4.42 -6.82 -46.97
C LEU A 5 -5.03 -5.81 -45.98
N LEU A 6 -6.32 -5.99 -45.57
CA LEU A 6 -6.88 -5.21 -44.45
C LEU A 6 -6.29 -5.66 -43.10
N LEU A 7 -6.00 -6.96 -42.92
CA LEU A 7 -5.24 -7.39 -41.72
C LEU A 7 -3.80 -6.83 -41.74
N PHE A 8 -3.15 -6.76 -42.92
CA PHE A 8 -1.78 -6.20 -43.02
C PHE A 8 -1.75 -4.66 -42.85
N LEU A 9 -2.80 -3.96 -43.32
CA LEU A 9 -2.95 -2.50 -43.07
C LEU A 9 -3.41 -2.18 -41.63
N ALA A 10 -4.18 -3.09 -40.99
CA ALA A 10 -4.47 -2.96 -39.54
C ALA A 10 -3.22 -3.31 -38.70
N PHE A 11 -2.38 -4.29 -39.13
CA PHE A 11 -1.08 -4.56 -38.50
C PHE A 11 -0.07 -3.40 -38.69
N LEU A 12 -0.17 -2.63 -39.79
CA LEU A 12 0.63 -1.39 -39.96
C LEU A 12 0.08 -0.20 -39.14
N ALA A 13 -1.19 -0.23 -38.74
CA ALA A 13 -1.77 0.78 -37.83
C ALA A 13 -1.67 0.38 -36.33
N LEU A 14 -1.44 -0.92 -36.05
CA LEU A 14 -1.11 -1.42 -34.69
C LEU A 14 0.41 -1.33 -34.39
N GLY A 15 1.18 -0.68 -35.29
CA GLY A 15 2.64 -0.51 -35.14
C GLY A 15 3.05 0.82 -34.46
N GLN A 16 2.12 1.54 -33.81
CA GLN A 16 2.49 2.64 -32.91
C GLN A 16 2.23 2.16 -31.48
N PHE A 17 3.26 1.47 -30.94
CA PHE A 17 3.26 1.15 -29.50
C PHE A 17 3.35 2.45 -28.69
N ALA A 18 2.43 2.56 -27.70
CA ALA A 18 2.45 3.44 -26.52
C ALA A 18 3.38 4.68 -26.60
N GLN A 19 2.83 5.79 -27.12
CA GLN A 19 3.63 7.03 -27.22
C GLN A 19 3.23 8.00 -26.11
N SER A 20 3.79 7.82 -24.88
CA SER A 20 3.75 8.99 -23.96
C SER A 20 4.70 9.05 -22.75
N GLN A 21 5.65 8.12 -22.59
CA GLN A 21 6.72 8.33 -21.59
C GLN A 21 8.08 8.52 -22.29
N VAL A 22 8.00 8.78 -23.60
CA VAL A 22 9.18 9.07 -24.42
C VAL A 22 9.66 10.47 -24.05
N PRO A 23 10.97 10.61 -23.93
CA PRO A 23 11.58 11.92 -23.87
C PRO A 23 11.13 13.02 -24.83
N LYS A 24 11.28 14.30 -24.46
CA LYS A 24 11.14 15.48 -25.37
C LYS A 24 12.22 16.58 -25.24
N LEU A 25 13.07 16.72 -26.29
CA LEU A 25 14.17 17.74 -26.37
C LEU A 25 13.68 19.15 -26.04
N VAL A 26 14.32 19.82 -25.06
CA VAL A 26 13.92 21.20 -24.62
C VAL A 26 14.45 22.25 -25.54
N LYS A 27 15.74 22.18 -25.86
CA LYS A 27 16.41 23.00 -26.90
C LYS A 27 17.80 22.44 -27.19
N ASP A 28 18.08 21.95 -28.40
CA ASP A 28 19.49 21.74 -28.81
C ASP A 28 20.26 23.08 -28.72
N ILE A 29 21.12 23.23 -27.70
CA ILE A 29 21.75 24.55 -27.41
C ILE A 29 23.05 24.68 -28.19
N ASN A 30 23.74 23.56 -28.46
CA ASN A 30 24.84 23.56 -29.42
C ASN A 30 24.58 22.47 -30.48
N THR A 31 24.68 22.88 -31.76
CA THR A 31 24.60 21.86 -32.84
C THR A 31 25.87 21.00 -32.82
N VAL A 32 25.67 19.66 -32.93
CA VAL A 32 26.76 18.65 -32.99
C VAL A 32 27.95 19.11 -33.87
N PRO A 33 29.21 18.94 -33.40
CA PRO A 33 29.67 17.99 -32.36
C PRO A 33 29.76 18.58 -30.95
N TYR A 34 29.41 19.86 -30.80
CA TYR A 34 29.43 20.46 -29.47
C TYR A 34 28.18 19.97 -28.78
N SER A 35 28.42 19.14 -27.77
CA SER A 35 27.38 18.97 -26.77
C SER A 35 27.12 20.39 -26.27
N GLY A 36 25.84 20.76 -26.31
CA GLY A 36 25.12 20.25 -25.17
C GLY A 36 25.85 20.55 -23.90
N SER A 37 25.79 19.70 -22.87
CA SER A 37 26.61 19.63 -21.69
C SER A 37 26.03 20.11 -20.41
N PRO A 38 25.56 19.27 -19.50
CA PRO A 38 24.52 19.58 -18.64
C PRO A 38 24.83 19.35 -17.01
N ASN A 39 24.34 20.08 -15.98
CA ASN A 39 24.84 20.34 -14.65
C ASN A 39 24.22 21.53 -13.91
N THR A 40 22.97 21.59 -13.52
CA THR A 40 22.35 22.00 -12.18
C THR A 40 20.92 22.31 -12.50
N TYR A 41 19.91 22.29 -11.61
CA TYR A 41 18.47 22.79 -11.85
C TYR A 41 17.52 23.27 -10.81
N VAL A 42 16.86 24.52 -10.93
CA VAL A 42 15.92 25.64 -10.31
C VAL A 42 14.62 25.89 -11.00
N ALA A 43 13.62 26.10 -10.14
CA ALA A 43 12.19 26.00 -10.36
C ALA A 43 11.77 27.12 -9.48
N THR A 44 10.92 27.85 -10.13
CA THR A 44 9.87 28.60 -9.46
C THR A 44 8.56 27.97 -9.91
N ASP A 45 7.45 28.61 -9.54
CA ASP A 45 6.14 28.15 -10.05
C ASP A 45 5.97 28.37 -11.56
N SER A 46 6.87 29.16 -12.21
CA SER A 46 6.71 29.52 -13.65
C SER A 46 7.96 29.34 -14.51
N LEU A 47 9.15 29.28 -13.90
CA LEU A 47 10.42 29.18 -14.64
C LEU A 47 11.28 28.10 -14.03
N LEU A 48 11.68 27.23 -14.95
CA LEU A 48 12.87 26.44 -14.88
C LEU A 48 14.05 27.21 -15.45
N TYR A 49 15.29 26.76 -15.23
CA TYR A 49 16.23 27.84 -15.07
C TYR A 49 17.69 27.44 -15.39
N PHE A 50 18.22 26.95 -16.51
CA PHE A 50 19.42 26.12 -16.66
C PHE A 50 20.73 26.59 -17.35
N ARG A 51 21.83 26.11 -16.77
CA ARG A 51 23.25 26.25 -17.04
C ARG A 51 23.63 25.87 -18.44
N ALA A 52 23.68 26.80 -19.38
CA ALA A 52 24.16 26.39 -20.72
C ALA A 52 25.43 27.06 -21.12
N THR A 53 26.32 26.26 -21.73
CA THR A 53 27.28 26.85 -22.65
C THR A 53 26.53 26.80 -23.91
N SER A 54 26.37 28.01 -24.38
CA SER A 54 26.35 28.17 -25.82
C SER A 54 27.79 28.38 -26.29
N ALA A 55 28.10 27.81 -27.46
CA ALA A 55 29.34 28.12 -28.19
C ALA A 55 29.55 29.64 -28.45
N ASP A 56 28.50 30.47 -28.29
CA ASP A 56 28.59 31.93 -28.50
C ASP A 56 28.73 32.75 -27.18
N TYR A 57 28.38 32.15 -26.02
CA TYR A 57 28.25 32.94 -24.76
C TYR A 57 28.96 32.31 -23.55
N GLY A 58 29.60 31.13 -23.71
CA GLY A 58 30.28 30.51 -22.55
C GLY A 58 29.29 30.13 -21.43
N GLN A 59 29.82 30.09 -20.21
CA GLN A 59 29.08 29.76 -18.99
C GLN A 59 28.00 30.71 -18.58
N GLU A 60 26.75 30.43 -18.99
CA GLU A 60 25.61 31.29 -18.61
C GLU A 60 24.42 30.38 -18.22
N LEU A 61 23.25 30.95 -17.95
CA LEU A 61 22.10 30.20 -17.32
C LEU A 61 20.92 30.64 -18.13
N TRP A 62 19.82 29.91 -17.96
CA TRP A 62 18.88 29.90 -19.09
C TRP A 62 17.50 29.63 -18.54
N ALA A 63 16.60 30.59 -18.62
CA ALA A 63 15.24 30.25 -18.23
C ALA A 63 14.59 29.32 -19.28
N PHE A 64 13.78 28.39 -18.78
CA PHE A 64 12.82 27.61 -19.56
C PHE A 64 11.47 27.69 -18.85
N ASN A 65 10.42 27.96 -19.63
CA ASN A 65 9.06 28.13 -19.05
C ASN A 65 8.13 26.94 -19.35
N GLY A 66 8.70 25.78 -19.74
CA GLY A 66 7.87 24.64 -20.21
C GLY A 66 7.63 24.65 -21.74
N GLN A 67 8.02 25.73 -22.46
CA GLN A 67 7.83 25.80 -23.93
C GLN A 67 9.08 26.28 -24.66
N THR A 68 9.80 27.25 -24.08
CA THR A 68 10.95 27.89 -24.76
C THR A 68 12.08 28.07 -23.76
N ALA A 69 13.29 27.79 -24.23
CA ALA A 69 14.52 28.00 -23.43
C ALA A 69 15.32 29.20 -23.99
N TRP A 70 15.78 30.08 -23.07
CA TRP A 70 16.55 31.28 -23.44
C TRP A 70 17.60 31.59 -22.36
N MET A 71 18.77 32.06 -22.81
CA MET A 71 19.77 32.63 -21.88
C MET A 71 19.17 33.93 -21.29
N VAL A 72 19.23 34.12 -19.97
CA VAL A 72 18.49 35.30 -19.41
C VAL A 72 19.32 36.55 -19.45
N LYS A 73 20.65 36.42 -19.36
CA LYS A 73 21.58 37.52 -19.65
C LYS A 73 22.95 36.92 -19.91
N ASP A 74 23.72 37.61 -20.75
CA ASP A 74 25.18 37.39 -20.84
C ASP A 74 25.82 38.32 -19.79
N ILE A 75 25.99 37.81 -18.57
CA ILE A 75 26.46 38.68 -17.45
C ILE A 75 27.92 39.07 -17.69
N ASN A 76 28.68 38.21 -18.40
CA ASN A 76 30.05 38.54 -18.75
C ASN A 76 30.24 38.44 -20.29
N PRO A 77 30.03 39.57 -20.99
CA PRO A 77 29.84 39.62 -22.43
C PRO A 77 30.84 38.78 -23.26
N GLY A 78 30.28 37.90 -24.10
CA GLY A 78 31.05 37.10 -25.08
C GLY A 78 31.30 35.66 -24.54
N LEU A 79 32.42 35.05 -24.96
CA LEU A 79 32.67 33.62 -24.64
C LEU A 79 33.08 33.38 -23.17
N VAL A 80 33.08 34.44 -22.34
CA VAL A 80 33.59 34.37 -20.96
C VAL A 80 32.42 34.24 -20.00
N SER A 81 31.83 33.06 -19.99
CA SER A 81 31.56 32.36 -18.73
C SER A 81 31.57 33.18 -17.45
N SER A 82 30.40 33.69 -17.08
CA SER A 82 30.28 34.37 -15.78
C SER A 82 30.45 33.35 -14.60
N ASN A 83 30.41 32.04 -14.95
CA ASN A 83 30.31 30.78 -14.19
C ASN A 83 29.18 30.52 -13.20
N PRO A 84 27.94 30.92 -13.55
CA PRO A 84 26.60 31.21 -12.18
C PRO A 84 26.33 30.35 -11.04
N GLY A 85 25.11 30.39 -10.51
CA GLY A 85 25.02 30.33 -9.06
C GLY A 85 23.96 29.82 -8.02
N GLU A 86 24.19 28.85 -7.14
CA GLU A 86 23.30 28.32 -6.08
C GLU A 86 23.02 29.26 -4.91
N GLY A 87 22.36 29.14 -3.75
CA GLY A 87 21.16 28.52 -3.19
C GLY A 87 19.65 29.06 -3.35
N VAL A 88 19.06 30.27 -3.18
CA VAL A 88 17.59 30.55 -2.99
C VAL A 88 16.61 31.20 -3.97
N MET A 89 15.37 30.72 -3.98
CA MET A 89 14.21 31.63 -4.23
C MET A 89 13.78 32.49 -3.02
N MET A 90 13.80 33.84 -3.17
CA MET A 90 13.13 34.73 -2.19
C MET A 90 12.12 35.64 -2.90
N ASN A 91 10.85 35.60 -2.46
CA ASN A 91 9.79 36.50 -2.99
C ASN A 91 9.65 36.47 -4.53
N GLY A 92 9.73 35.26 -5.13
CA GLY A 92 9.61 35.09 -6.61
C GLY A 92 10.84 35.61 -7.38
N ILE A 93 11.87 36.06 -6.66
CA ILE A 93 13.09 36.58 -7.27
C ILE A 93 14.24 35.68 -6.89
N TYR A 94 15.13 35.62 -7.87
CA TYR A 94 16.17 34.65 -7.85
C TYR A 94 17.52 35.37 -7.84
N TYR A 95 17.90 35.73 -6.61
CA TYR A 95 19.22 36.18 -6.13
C TYR A 95 20.39 35.19 -6.09
N PHE A 96 21.34 35.22 -6.99
CA PHE A 96 22.46 34.25 -7.02
C PHE A 96 23.75 34.99 -6.84
N PRO A 97 24.86 34.35 -6.52
CA PRO A 97 26.73 35.06 -7.26
C PRO A 97 26.64 35.91 -8.50
N ALA A 98 27.71 36.30 -9.22
CA ALA A 98 27.82 36.45 -10.71
C ALA A 98 29.05 37.13 -11.04
N ALA A 99 29.87 36.48 -11.90
CA ALA A 99 31.10 37.11 -12.31
C ALA A 99 30.72 37.98 -13.48
N ASP A 100 30.63 39.30 -13.23
CA ASP A 100 30.77 40.22 -14.36
C ASP A 100 32.24 40.63 -14.50
N ALA A 101 32.52 41.34 -15.61
CA ALA A 101 33.89 41.75 -15.94
C ALA A 101 34.48 42.81 -14.97
N THR A 102 33.66 43.40 -14.08
CA THR A 102 34.07 44.58 -13.27
C THR A 102 34.08 44.34 -11.76
N SER A 103 33.26 43.39 -11.30
CA SER A 103 32.93 43.22 -9.88
C SER A 103 33.34 41.82 -9.42
N GLY A 104 33.75 40.93 -10.34
CA GLY A 104 33.74 39.49 -10.01
C GLY A 104 32.26 39.07 -9.74
N ILE A 105 32.11 38.13 -8.81
CA ILE A 105 31.25 36.93 -8.51
C ILE A 105 30.31 37.00 -7.28
N GLU A 106 29.14 37.55 -7.41
CA GLU A 106 29.04 38.60 -6.44
C GLU A 106 27.94 38.27 -5.03
N LEU A 107 26.87 39.06 -4.18
CA LEU A 107 25.42 40.12 -4.51
C LEU A 107 24.44 40.43 -5.86
N TRP A 108 23.66 39.50 -6.60
CA TRP A 108 23.07 39.53 -7.99
C TRP A 108 21.72 38.80 -7.91
N ARG A 109 20.84 39.12 -8.85
CA ARG A 109 19.47 38.57 -8.90
C ARG A 109 18.96 38.54 -10.33
N THR A 110 17.83 37.84 -10.52
CA THR A 110 17.03 37.77 -11.76
C THR A 110 15.55 37.53 -11.39
N ASP A 111 14.67 37.88 -12.33
CA ASP A 111 13.26 37.40 -12.33
C ASP A 111 12.97 36.55 -13.59
N GLY A 112 14.03 36.09 -14.28
CA GLY A 112 13.91 35.38 -15.59
C GLY A 112 13.98 36.30 -16.80
N THR A 113 14.11 37.63 -16.60
CA THR A 113 14.31 38.59 -17.72
C THR A 113 15.68 39.26 -17.60
N GLU A 114 16.25 39.61 -18.77
CA GLU A 114 17.56 40.33 -18.82
C GLU A 114 17.56 41.66 -18.03
N ALA A 115 16.41 42.37 -18.01
CA ALA A 115 16.28 43.64 -17.28
C ALA A 115 16.16 43.43 -15.76
N GLY A 116 15.51 42.33 -15.33
CA GLY A 116 15.47 41.92 -13.91
C GLY A 116 16.78 41.28 -13.44
N THR A 117 17.72 40.99 -14.37
CA THR A 117 19.03 40.39 -14.04
C THR A 117 20.10 41.46 -13.80
N TYR A 118 20.44 41.67 -12.51
CA TYR A 118 21.47 42.66 -12.17
C TYR A 118 22.11 42.39 -10.80
N GLN A 119 23.29 42.98 -10.64
CA GLN A 119 24.05 43.00 -9.38
C GLN A 119 23.28 43.81 -8.29
N VAL A 120 22.67 43.11 -7.33
CA VAL A 120 22.05 43.71 -6.11
C VAL A 120 23.06 44.50 -5.26
N LYS A 121 24.31 44.03 -5.06
CA LYS A 121 25.31 44.83 -4.33
C LYS A 121 26.73 44.29 -4.51
N ASP A 122 27.60 45.26 -4.85
CA ASP A 122 29.06 45.08 -4.71
C ASP A 122 29.49 45.11 -3.24
N ILE A 123 29.47 43.92 -2.60
CA ILE A 123 29.75 43.89 -1.13
C ILE A 123 31.25 43.81 -0.87
N TYR A 124 32.06 43.38 -1.85
CA TYR A 124 33.53 43.48 -1.78
C TYR A 124 33.93 44.29 -3.01
N PRO A 125 34.09 45.60 -2.80
CA PRO A 125 34.25 46.57 -3.87
C PRO A 125 35.32 46.20 -4.92
N GLY A 126 34.92 46.33 -6.21
CA GLY A 126 35.84 46.16 -7.37
C GLY A 126 35.88 44.70 -7.84
N ALA A 127 36.93 44.30 -8.58
CA ALA A 127 36.99 42.91 -9.12
C ALA A 127 37.25 41.83 -8.04
N GLY A 128 37.27 42.26 -6.77
CA GLY A 128 37.32 41.40 -5.58
C GLY A 128 35.89 41.10 -5.13
N SER A 129 35.77 40.45 -3.97
CA SER A 129 34.89 39.29 -3.96
C SER A 129 34.10 39.05 -2.49
N ALA A 130 32.84 38.48 -2.22
CA ALA A 130 32.24 37.89 -0.95
C ALA A 130 32.22 36.36 -0.78
N SER A 131 32.53 35.59 -1.82
CA SER A 131 32.58 34.15 -2.06
C SER A 131 31.64 33.42 -1.24
N ILE A 132 30.69 32.77 -1.94
CA ILE A 132 29.25 32.65 -1.62
C ILE A 132 28.91 31.15 -1.58
N ALA A 133 28.63 30.58 -0.40
CA ALA A 133 28.34 29.22 0.06
C ALA A 133 27.73 29.19 1.52
N LYS A 134 26.60 28.52 2.03
CA LYS A 134 25.29 28.54 2.90
C LYS A 134 23.87 29.29 2.89
N LEU A 135 23.37 29.84 1.81
CA LEU A 135 22.37 31.03 1.67
C LEU A 135 21.07 30.78 2.53
N THR A 136 20.19 31.45 3.34
CA THR A 136 18.69 31.06 3.74
C THR A 136 17.48 32.01 3.59
N ALA A 137 16.69 32.20 2.53
CA ALA A 137 15.54 33.09 2.67
C ALA A 137 14.66 32.69 3.86
N SER A 138 14.60 33.64 4.81
CA SER A 138 13.68 33.58 5.94
C SER A 138 13.11 34.97 6.13
N ASN A 139 11.80 35.02 6.41
CA ASN A 139 11.10 36.26 6.78
C ASN A 139 11.45 37.47 5.88
N ASN A 140 11.26 37.25 4.56
CA ASN A 140 11.54 38.27 3.52
C ASN A 140 12.96 38.83 3.52
N ALA A 141 13.93 38.05 4.02
CA ALA A 141 15.31 38.48 3.93
C ALA A 141 16.26 37.30 3.64
N LEU A 142 17.28 37.73 2.91
CA LEU A 142 18.49 37.03 2.58
C LEU A 142 19.54 37.30 3.71
N TYR A 143 19.73 36.52 4.77
CA TYR A 143 20.88 36.46 5.76
C TYR A 143 22.11 35.41 5.71
N PHE A 144 23.39 35.75 5.47
CA PHE A 144 24.51 35.08 4.63
C PHE A 144 25.62 34.81 5.50
N LEU A 145 26.60 34.30 4.90
CA LEU A 145 27.88 34.64 5.37
C LEU A 145 28.50 35.54 4.26
N ALA A 146 29.45 36.46 4.43
CA ALA A 146 30.18 37.04 3.26
C ALA A 146 31.40 37.84 3.59
N ILE A 147 32.31 38.04 2.60
CA ILE A 147 33.40 39.04 2.82
C ILE A 147 32.96 40.33 2.24
N ASN A 148 33.22 41.40 2.97
CA ASN A 148 33.20 42.75 2.40
C ASN A 148 34.58 43.35 2.14
N GLY A 149 35.62 42.52 2.10
CA GLY A 149 37.04 42.97 2.04
C GLY A 149 37.59 43.49 3.38
N VAL A 150 36.78 43.49 4.46
CA VAL A 150 37.20 44.07 5.77
C VAL A 150 37.08 43.01 6.87
N ASN A 151 35.87 42.47 7.05
CA ASN A 151 35.67 41.38 7.97
C ASN A 151 35.87 40.10 7.20
N GLY A 152 36.40 39.15 7.97
CA GLY A 152 35.86 37.83 8.08
C GLY A 152 34.38 37.54 7.68
N ALA A 153 33.98 36.33 8.02
CA ALA A 153 33.01 35.44 7.46
C ALA A 153 31.63 35.87 7.80
N GLU A 154 31.34 37.14 7.93
CA GLU A 154 30.24 37.54 8.78
C GLU A 154 28.89 37.26 8.17
N LEU A 155 27.92 37.17 9.05
CA LEU A 155 26.50 37.16 8.77
C LEU A 155 26.13 38.59 8.72
N TRP A 156 25.11 38.78 7.95
CA TRP A 156 24.67 39.98 7.24
C TRP A 156 23.30 39.51 6.79
N ARG A 157 22.52 40.50 6.43
CA ARG A 157 21.18 40.33 5.94
C ARG A 157 21.08 41.16 4.66
N SER A 158 20.07 40.86 3.86
CA SER A 158 19.76 41.52 2.59
C SER A 158 18.26 41.35 2.40
N ASP A 159 17.59 42.42 1.98
CA ASP A 159 16.16 42.36 1.61
C ASP A 159 15.99 42.30 0.08
N GLY A 160 17.09 41.98 -0.64
CA GLY A 160 17.13 42.04 -2.11
C GLY A 160 17.52 43.43 -2.67
N THR A 161 17.86 44.40 -1.79
CA THR A 161 18.35 45.73 -2.24
C THR A 161 19.79 45.98 -1.76
N ALA A 162 20.51 46.86 -2.49
CA ALA A 162 21.87 47.27 -2.08
C ALA A 162 21.93 47.94 -0.68
N MET A 163 20.86 48.65 -0.27
CA MET A 163 20.87 49.31 1.06
C MET A 163 20.55 48.33 2.19
N GLY A 164 19.61 47.39 1.96
CA GLY A 164 19.24 46.39 2.98
C GLY A 164 20.30 45.27 3.09
N THR A 165 21.25 45.22 2.14
CA THR A 165 22.34 44.22 2.20
C THR A 165 23.52 44.70 3.06
N ARG A 166 23.63 44.18 4.30
CA ARG A 166 24.58 44.73 5.31
C ARG A 166 24.92 43.70 6.38
N MET A 167 26.20 43.72 6.83
CA MET A 167 26.72 42.82 7.89
C MET A 167 25.89 42.97 9.18
N MET A 168 25.65 41.84 9.86
CA MET A 168 25.12 41.84 11.22
C MET A 168 26.30 42.11 12.17
N GLN A 169 26.15 41.80 13.47
CA GLN A 169 27.21 42.11 14.45
C GLN A 169 28.45 41.25 14.16
N GLU A 170 29.50 41.29 14.97
CA GLU A 170 30.50 40.21 14.95
C GLU A 170 29.99 39.23 16.03
N PHE A 171 29.84 37.93 15.74
CA PHE A 171 29.71 36.62 16.50
C PHE A 171 30.85 35.51 16.94
N ALA A 172 32.19 35.23 16.72
CA ALA A 172 33.21 35.29 17.90
C ALA A 172 34.49 36.16 17.89
N ALA A 173 34.73 36.96 18.96
CA ALA A 173 35.64 38.14 18.78
C ALA A 173 37.12 37.76 18.76
N GLY A 174 37.85 38.37 17.80
CA GLY A 174 39.33 38.34 17.76
C GLY A 174 39.90 37.37 16.73
N THR A 175 39.13 37.09 15.67
CA THR A 175 39.30 35.77 15.07
C THR A 175 38.86 35.86 13.58
N THR A 176 39.46 34.98 12.77
CA THR A 176 39.29 34.99 11.32
C THR A 176 38.31 34.06 10.58
N SER A 177 37.62 32.88 10.92
CA SER A 177 36.44 32.07 10.27
C SER A 177 35.23 31.56 11.13
N ALA A 178 34.04 32.17 11.26
CA ALA A 178 33.30 32.02 12.52
C ALA A 178 32.84 30.70 12.33
N PRO A 179 33.26 29.90 13.27
CA PRO A 179 32.86 28.58 13.23
C PRO A 179 31.38 28.77 13.34
N ILE A 180 30.68 28.53 12.25
CA ILE A 180 29.26 28.44 12.09
C ILE A 180 29.00 27.25 11.22
N THR A 181 28.03 26.46 11.58
CA THR A 181 28.07 25.11 11.25
C THR A 181 27.03 24.48 10.33
N GLN A 182 25.82 24.16 10.68
CA GLN A 182 24.64 23.69 9.93
C GLN A 182 23.33 24.56 10.11
N LEU A 183 22.93 25.66 9.39
CA LEU A 183 21.98 26.83 9.43
C LEU A 183 20.66 26.75 8.58
N TRP A 184 19.44 27.19 9.07
CA TRP A 184 17.99 27.11 8.52
C TRP A 184 17.15 28.07 9.37
N THR A 185 15.89 28.25 8.94
CA THR A 185 14.63 28.62 9.65
C THR A 185 13.91 27.60 10.57
N TYR A 186 13.29 28.15 11.62
CA TYR A 186 12.10 27.69 12.33
C TYR A 186 11.22 28.91 12.70
N LYS A 187 9.90 28.79 12.37
CA LYS A 187 8.89 29.85 12.64
C LYS A 187 9.34 31.27 12.20
N ASP A 188 9.86 31.34 10.95
CA ASP A 188 10.29 32.61 10.32
C ASP A 188 11.28 33.45 11.13
N THR A 189 11.90 32.84 12.15
CA THR A 189 13.08 33.51 12.69
C THR A 189 14.20 33.14 11.72
N LEU A 190 15.36 33.81 11.86
CA LEU A 190 16.50 33.02 11.45
C LEU A 190 17.54 32.90 12.61
N TYR A 191 18.10 31.74 12.91
CA TYR A 191 18.76 31.35 14.15
C TYR A 191 19.83 30.35 13.57
N PHE A 192 21.08 30.15 14.15
CA PHE A 192 22.53 29.51 13.82
C PHE A 192 23.49 28.51 14.79
N LEU A 193 24.62 27.86 14.41
CA LEU A 193 25.45 26.91 15.23
C LEU A 193 26.86 27.05 14.62
N GLY A 194 28.00 27.06 15.28
CA GLY A 194 29.06 28.15 15.46
C GLY A 194 29.77 28.76 16.84
N SER A 195 31.08 28.93 17.00
CA SER A 195 31.84 28.91 18.37
C SER A 195 32.93 29.78 19.11
N ASN A 196 32.87 30.12 20.44
CA ASN A 196 32.98 31.49 21.20
C ASN A 196 33.53 31.16 22.51
N ASN A 197 34.11 32.24 22.97
CA ASN A 197 34.96 32.28 24.12
C ASN A 197 34.13 32.14 25.43
N LEU A 198 32.80 31.94 25.38
CA LEU A 198 31.86 31.99 26.54
C LEU A 198 31.13 30.66 26.78
N TYR A 199 30.38 30.19 25.79
CA TYR A 199 29.71 28.88 25.83
C TYR A 199 30.48 27.99 24.88
N GLY A 200 30.18 26.71 24.96
CA GLY A 200 29.02 26.10 24.31
C GLY A 200 28.62 26.52 22.88
N TYR A 201 28.86 25.87 21.73
CA TYR A 201 28.02 25.68 20.62
C TYR A 201 26.62 25.38 21.19
N GLU A 202 25.44 25.40 20.62
CA GLU A 202 24.13 25.43 21.28
C GLU A 202 23.23 25.96 20.19
N MET A 203 22.07 26.42 20.57
CA MET A 203 21.18 27.29 19.85
C MET A 203 21.23 28.66 20.52
N TYR A 204 21.05 29.68 19.69
CA TYR A 204 20.97 31.14 19.78
C TYR A 204 19.91 31.48 18.70
N LYS A 205 19.71 32.74 18.33
CA LYS A 205 18.86 33.10 17.19
C LYS A 205 19.11 34.47 16.71
N ALA A 206 18.76 34.82 15.46
CA ALA A 206 18.62 36.28 15.19
C ALA A 206 17.57 36.73 16.16
N ASP A 207 17.94 37.80 16.84
CA ASP A 207 16.94 38.52 17.59
C ASP A 207 16.11 39.37 16.59
N ALA A 208 15.10 40.05 17.14
CA ALA A 208 14.27 40.95 16.31
C ALA A 208 15.01 42.25 15.93
N THR A 209 16.33 42.34 16.16
CA THR A 209 17.11 43.54 15.81
C THR A 209 17.90 43.31 14.53
N ASP A 210 18.08 44.41 13.80
CA ASP A 210 18.66 44.38 12.44
C ASP A 210 20.14 43.98 12.36
N THR A 211 20.79 43.79 13.53
CA THR A 211 22.24 43.53 13.64
C THR A 211 22.57 42.40 14.61
N GLY A 212 21.59 41.79 15.32
CA GLY A 212 21.93 41.03 16.54
C GLY A 212 21.43 39.58 16.52
N TYR A 213 21.61 38.97 17.70
CA TYR A 213 21.30 37.55 17.93
C TYR A 213 21.38 37.23 19.43
N ALA A 214 20.78 36.10 19.85
CA ALA A 214 20.61 35.80 21.27
C ALA A 214 20.66 34.30 21.54
N LEU A 215 21.45 33.90 22.58
CA LEU A 215 21.59 32.49 23.03
C LEU A 215 20.18 31.97 23.35
N VAL A 216 19.82 30.79 22.84
CA VAL A 216 18.51 30.25 23.22
C VAL A 216 18.68 29.59 24.56
N LYS A 217 19.77 28.83 24.80
CA LYS A 217 20.17 28.49 26.19
C LYS A 217 21.64 28.00 26.20
N ASP A 218 22.31 28.01 27.37
CA ASP A 218 23.55 27.23 27.59
C ASP A 218 23.18 26.08 28.53
N ILE A 219 23.43 24.88 28.07
CA ILE A 219 22.96 23.66 28.70
C ILE A 219 24.12 23.04 29.62
N ARG A 220 25.25 22.36 29.28
CA ARG A 220 26.51 21.93 29.96
C ARG A 220 27.32 23.21 30.09
N PRO A 221 27.13 23.82 31.25
CA PRO A 221 27.57 25.19 31.40
C PRO A 221 29.06 25.34 31.05
N GLY A 222 29.36 26.36 30.23
CA GLY A 222 30.76 26.69 29.88
C GLY A 222 31.17 26.24 28.46
N THR A 223 32.49 26.20 28.22
CA THR A 223 33.06 26.23 26.85
C THR A 223 32.99 24.91 26.11
N GLY A 224 32.39 23.90 26.69
CA GLY A 224 32.31 22.66 25.94
C GLY A 224 31.03 22.57 25.10
N SER A 225 30.95 21.69 23.98
CA SER A 225 29.93 20.82 23.04
C SER A 225 28.59 19.88 23.25
N GLY A 226 27.34 20.38 23.42
CA GLY A 226 25.93 20.05 23.78
C GLY A 226 25.04 20.08 22.56
N MET A 227 25.56 20.04 21.34
CA MET A 227 24.85 19.97 20.05
C MET A 227 25.52 19.89 18.67
N THR A 228 25.51 18.69 18.00
CA THR A 228 26.16 18.30 16.73
C THR A 228 25.38 18.25 15.51
N TYR A 229 24.51 17.27 15.38
CA TYR A 229 23.76 17.12 14.12
C TYR A 229 22.36 17.64 14.31
N PRO A 230 21.74 18.45 13.40
CA PRO A 230 20.47 19.28 13.23
C PRO A 230 19.02 18.64 13.52
N PRO A 231 17.87 19.34 13.63
CA PRO A 231 16.46 18.98 13.86
C PRO A 231 15.71 18.94 12.57
N THR A 232 14.69 18.17 12.67
CA THR A 232 13.50 18.52 11.97
C THR A 232 12.74 19.21 13.00
N ILE A 233 11.88 20.01 12.42
CA ILE A 233 10.79 20.70 13.04
C ILE A 233 9.59 19.73 13.08
N PHE A 234 8.94 19.57 14.25
CA PHE A 234 7.65 18.88 14.32
C PHE A 234 6.91 19.10 15.60
N ASN A 235 5.60 18.89 15.38
CA ASN A 235 4.53 19.42 16.21
C ASN A 235 4.77 20.90 16.53
N GLY A 236 5.42 21.61 15.57
CA GLY A 236 5.74 23.03 15.71
C GLY A 236 6.79 23.32 16.79
N PHE A 237 7.55 22.32 17.24
CA PHE A 237 8.75 22.48 18.07
C PHE A 237 9.92 21.95 17.24
N MET A 238 11.09 21.70 17.86
CA MET A 238 12.37 21.96 17.17
C MET A 238 13.55 21.02 17.55
N TYR A 239 13.66 19.83 16.84
CA TYR A 239 14.12 18.39 17.17
C TYR A 239 15.65 18.70 17.52
N PHE A 240 16.17 19.09 18.72
CA PHE A 240 17.43 18.63 19.34
C PHE A 240 17.40 17.78 20.65
N THR A 241 18.28 16.78 20.78
CA THR A 241 18.56 15.62 21.66
C THR A 241 19.61 15.62 22.81
N GLY A 242 19.66 16.50 23.82
CA GLY A 242 20.76 16.84 24.79
C GLY A 242 21.73 16.00 25.70
N ASN A 243 22.77 16.60 26.44
CA ASN A 243 23.80 16.39 27.63
C ASN A 243 24.25 17.68 28.26
N ASP A 244 23.91 17.65 29.53
CA ASP A 244 24.33 18.44 30.67
C ASP A 244 25.68 18.12 31.19
N GLY A 245 26.18 16.96 30.78
CA GLY A 245 27.48 16.45 31.27
C GLY A 245 27.19 15.56 32.44
N THR A 246 25.89 15.25 32.64
CA THR A 246 25.39 14.58 33.83
C THR A 246 24.65 13.31 33.42
N ASN A 247 23.91 13.30 32.29
CA ASN A 247 22.93 12.22 32.05
C ASN A 247 23.30 11.25 30.90
N GLY A 248 24.33 11.48 30.05
CA GLY A 248 24.41 10.76 28.72
C GLY A 248 23.08 10.93 27.86
N ALA A 249 23.10 11.08 26.53
CA ALA A 249 22.07 11.87 25.83
C ALA A 249 20.68 11.42 25.96
N ASP A 250 19.79 12.39 25.76
CA ASP A 250 18.40 12.06 25.76
C ASP A 250 17.64 12.88 24.76
N LEU A 251 16.39 12.50 24.65
CA LEU A 251 15.46 13.26 23.87
C LEU A 251 15.15 14.51 24.67
N TRP A 252 14.92 15.60 23.96
CA TRP A 252 15.22 16.93 24.45
C TRP A 252 14.40 17.83 23.47
N ILE A 253 13.84 18.95 23.94
CA ILE A 253 12.83 19.72 23.17
C ILE A 253 13.14 21.19 23.25
N SER A 254 12.94 21.94 22.15
CA SER A 254 12.91 23.40 22.26
C SER A 254 11.76 24.01 21.45
N ASP A 255 11.26 25.15 21.96
CA ASP A 255 10.36 26.07 21.23
C ASP A 255 11.07 27.37 20.79
N GLY A 256 12.39 27.43 21.06
CA GLY A 256 13.27 28.54 20.66
C GLY A 256 13.43 29.58 21.77
N THR A 257 12.93 29.28 22.97
CA THR A 257 13.17 30.09 24.17
C THR A 257 13.95 29.26 25.18
N GLU A 258 14.73 29.95 26.03
CA GLU A 258 15.48 29.27 27.10
C GLU A 258 14.59 28.40 28.02
N SER A 259 13.40 28.91 28.38
CA SER A 259 12.47 28.15 29.24
C SER A 259 11.81 26.95 28.55
N GLY A 260 11.55 27.06 27.23
CA GLY A 260 10.89 25.98 26.46
C GLY A 260 11.90 24.95 25.94
N THR A 261 13.15 25.02 26.44
CA THR A 261 14.26 24.19 25.98
C THR A 261 14.68 23.23 27.10
N TYR A 262 14.26 21.94 27.06
CA TYR A 262 14.37 21.04 28.24
C TYR A 262 14.37 19.53 27.86
N MET A 263 14.90 18.68 28.78
CA MET A 263 15.09 17.24 28.48
C MET A 263 13.74 16.59 28.57
N ILE A 264 13.40 15.79 27.58
CA ILE A 264 12.11 15.12 27.64
C ILE A 264 12.14 14.00 28.67
N LYS A 265 13.21 13.18 28.66
CA LYS A 265 13.35 12.13 29.70
C LYS A 265 14.78 11.63 29.73
N ASP A 266 15.35 11.64 30.95
CA ASP A 266 16.66 11.02 31.22
C ASP A 266 16.56 9.49 31.18
N HIS A 267 17.53 8.86 30.50
CA HIS A 267 17.55 7.40 30.39
C HIS A 267 18.87 6.80 30.89
N PRO A 268 18.82 5.70 31.65
CA PRO A 268 20.04 5.15 32.26
C PRO A 268 21.01 4.57 31.22
N GLY A 269 22.29 4.99 31.28
CA GLY A 269 23.28 4.56 30.24
C GLY A 269 23.00 5.21 28.88
N SER A 270 22.02 6.12 28.92
CA SER A 270 21.63 7.13 27.97
C SER A 270 21.01 6.63 26.67
N LEU A 271 20.47 7.56 25.89
CA LEU A 271 19.51 7.31 24.84
C LEU A 271 19.88 7.15 23.37
N SER A 272 21.05 7.34 22.76
CA SER A 272 21.74 7.87 21.42
C SER A 272 21.25 7.74 20.06
N PRO A 273 21.10 8.89 19.47
CA PRO A 273 20.57 9.04 18.21
C PRO A 273 21.41 9.81 17.26
N ALA A 274 21.52 9.12 16.18
CA ALA A 274 21.84 9.56 14.89
C ALA A 274 20.51 9.95 14.37
N GLU A 275 20.53 10.83 13.36
CA GLU A 275 19.94 10.55 12.05
C GLU A 275 18.79 11.40 11.63
N LEU A 276 18.13 12.07 12.53
CA LEU A 276 16.69 12.27 12.56
C LEU A 276 15.75 12.37 11.33
N THR A 277 14.44 12.25 11.62
CA THR A 277 13.32 12.27 10.67
C THR A 277 11.83 12.67 11.01
N VAL A 278 11.08 13.42 10.17
CA VAL A 278 9.59 13.54 10.33
C VAL A 278 8.73 12.65 9.41
N VAL A 279 7.51 12.32 9.87
CA VAL A 279 6.15 12.14 9.26
C VAL A 279 5.03 12.12 10.27
N GLY A 280 3.99 12.82 9.80
CA GLY A 280 2.68 12.71 10.42
C GLY A 280 2.86 13.27 11.82
N ASP A 281 2.47 12.47 12.81
CA ASP A 281 2.29 12.93 14.20
C ASP A 281 3.23 12.21 15.19
N LYS A 282 4.36 11.67 14.71
CA LYS A 282 5.26 10.90 15.60
C LYS A 282 6.64 11.56 15.64
N LEU A 283 7.55 11.20 16.54
CA LEU A 283 8.97 11.54 16.40
C LEU A 283 9.60 10.19 16.45
N TYR A 284 10.58 9.92 15.63
CA TYR A 284 11.16 8.63 15.74
C TYR A 284 12.68 8.55 15.37
N PHE A 285 13.62 7.94 16.15
CA PHE A 285 14.98 8.35 16.24
C PHE A 285 16.27 7.49 16.60
N SER A 286 16.84 6.46 15.95
CA SER A 286 18.08 5.68 16.32
C SER A 286 18.66 5.76 17.79
N ALA A 287 18.48 5.02 18.95
CA ALA A 287 18.70 5.35 20.41
C ALA A 287 18.87 4.20 21.66
N TYR A 288 19.77 4.21 22.79
CA TYR A 288 20.78 3.19 23.46
C TYR A 288 20.47 2.48 24.79
N SER A 289 19.64 1.42 24.81
CA SER A 289 19.35 0.51 25.92
C SER A 289 20.19 -0.73 25.94
N SER A 290 19.93 -1.47 27.04
CA SER A 290 20.03 -2.93 27.16
C SER A 290 19.59 -3.81 25.98
N ALA A 291 18.66 -3.37 25.11
CA ALA A 291 18.29 -4.17 23.92
C ALA A 291 19.22 -3.86 22.72
N GLY A 292 19.86 -2.68 22.81
CA GLY A 292 20.89 -2.13 21.92
C GLY A 292 20.33 -1.82 20.48
N ASN A 293 20.54 -0.61 19.88
CA ASN A 293 20.06 0.21 18.69
C ASN A 293 18.92 -0.16 17.58
N GLU A 294 17.58 0.24 17.29
CA GLU A 294 16.06 -0.33 17.48
C GLU A 294 15.15 0.75 17.19
N LEU A 295 13.89 0.48 16.84
CA LEU A 295 12.85 1.47 16.67
C LEU A 295 12.28 1.87 18.03
N TRP A 296 12.29 3.17 18.36
CA TRP A 296 11.83 3.87 19.65
C TRP A 296 10.80 5.13 19.97
N MET A 297 9.53 5.32 19.55
CA MET A 297 8.78 6.54 19.19
C MET A 297 8.64 7.60 20.28
N THR A 298 8.52 8.87 19.90
CA THR A 298 7.57 9.74 20.65
C THR A 298 6.44 10.17 19.73
N THR A 299 5.41 10.75 20.34
CA THR A 299 4.35 11.47 19.58
C THR A 299 4.36 12.97 19.91
N GLY A 300 5.45 13.44 20.56
CA GLY A 300 5.55 14.83 21.06
C GLY A 300 5.06 14.98 22.51
N ASP A 301 4.55 13.91 23.14
CA ASP A 301 3.90 13.94 24.46
C ASP A 301 4.85 13.51 25.59
N THR A 302 6.08 14.04 25.59
CA THR A 302 7.16 13.68 26.56
C THR A 302 7.49 12.17 26.73
N ASN A 303 6.77 11.30 26.00
CA ASN A 303 6.87 9.84 26.17
C ASN A 303 7.57 9.22 24.97
N ILE A 304 8.15 8.05 25.21
CA ILE A 304 9.43 7.69 24.56
C ILE A 304 9.40 6.15 24.55
N PHE A 305 9.25 5.47 23.38
CA PHE A 305 8.58 4.13 23.33
C PHE A 305 9.11 3.10 22.33
N MET A 306 9.59 1.94 22.79
CA MET A 306 10.30 1.02 21.87
C MET A 306 9.28 0.46 20.92
N VAL A 307 9.27 0.86 19.64
CA VAL A 307 8.19 0.31 18.79
C VAL A 307 8.40 -1.16 18.56
N LYS A 308 9.64 -1.64 18.47
CA LYS A 308 9.85 -3.09 18.59
C LYS A 308 11.26 -3.35 19.10
N ASP A 309 11.53 -4.58 19.57
CA ASP A 309 12.88 -5.20 19.50
C ASP A 309 12.80 -6.30 18.42
N LEU A 310 13.68 -6.23 17.43
CA LEU A 310 13.41 -6.86 16.11
C LEU A 310 14.49 -7.89 15.92
N ASP A 311 15.70 -7.72 16.54
CA ASP A 311 16.56 -8.89 16.86
C ASP A 311 16.62 -9.18 18.35
N PRO A 312 15.62 -9.93 18.87
CA PRO A 312 15.65 -10.36 20.25
C PRO A 312 16.72 -11.44 20.45
N GLY A 313 17.93 -11.02 20.85
CA GLY A 313 19.00 -11.97 21.28
C GLY A 313 20.39 -11.58 20.77
N SER A 314 20.46 -10.94 19.60
CA SER A 314 21.55 -10.00 19.32
C SER A 314 21.28 -8.72 20.13
N PHE A 315 22.30 -8.11 20.74
CA PHE A 315 22.04 -6.88 21.53
C PHE A 315 21.73 -5.69 20.61
N SER A 316 21.38 -5.91 19.34
CA SER A 316 21.96 -5.07 18.30
C SER A 316 21.68 -5.52 16.86
N SER A 317 21.96 -4.74 15.80
CA SER A 317 20.97 -3.75 15.30
C SER A 317 20.93 -3.02 13.74
N ASN A 318 21.64 -2.07 12.87
CA ASN A 318 22.39 -0.61 12.87
C ASN A 318 21.77 0.54 12.14
N PRO A 319 20.79 1.29 12.75
CA PRO A 319 19.69 2.06 12.08
C PRO A 319 20.35 2.72 11.04
N THR A 320 20.17 2.60 9.67
CA THR A 320 20.74 3.37 8.47
C THR A 320 19.87 4.02 7.41
N GLN A 321 20.42 5.13 6.88
CA GLN A 321 19.75 6.36 6.52
C GLN A 321 18.20 6.38 6.61
N LEU A 322 17.61 7.14 7.51
CA LEU A 322 16.15 7.07 7.66
C LEU A 322 15.37 7.90 6.69
N THR A 323 14.38 7.49 5.97
CA THR A 323 13.65 8.39 4.94
C THR A 323 12.11 8.54 4.68
N ALA A 324 11.62 9.79 4.55
CA ALA A 324 10.20 10.11 4.80
C ALA A 324 9.39 10.35 3.60
N ALA A 325 8.22 9.78 3.70
CA ALA A 325 7.34 9.69 2.59
C ALA A 325 5.85 9.67 2.99
N GLY A 326 5.18 10.81 3.12
CA GLY A 326 3.71 10.74 3.38
C GLY A 326 3.43 10.06 4.74
N ASN A 327 2.81 8.83 4.90
CA ASN A 327 2.47 8.30 6.30
C ASN A 327 3.23 7.08 6.95
N LYS A 328 3.99 6.28 6.18
CA LYS A 328 5.30 5.57 6.59
C LYS A 328 6.92 6.05 6.02
N LEU A 329 7.45 5.10 6.95
CA LEU A 329 8.83 4.82 7.50
C LEU A 329 9.27 3.50 7.17
N PHE A 330 10.63 3.42 6.90
CA PHE A 330 11.39 2.37 6.26
C PHE A 330 12.96 2.21 6.32
N PHE A 331 13.40 1.09 6.84
CA PHE A 331 14.73 1.01 7.40
C PHE A 331 15.93 0.74 6.62
N VAL A 332 17.08 1.23 7.14
CA VAL A 332 18.21 0.28 7.34
C VAL A 332 18.13 -0.09 8.85
N ALA A 333 17.84 -1.15 9.67
CA ALA A 333 17.73 -2.67 10.00
C ALA A 333 18.39 -4.13 9.81
N GLU A 334 19.22 -4.77 10.71
CA GLU A 334 20.05 -6.04 10.59
C GLU A 334 19.52 -7.28 11.42
N VAL A 335 18.30 -7.76 11.64
CA VAL A 335 18.10 -9.14 12.30
C VAL A 335 18.62 -10.42 11.64
N ASP A 336 19.33 -11.28 12.38
CA ASP A 336 19.90 -12.56 11.87
C ASP A 336 21.30 -12.42 11.29
N ASN A 337 21.37 -11.93 10.06
CA ASN A 337 22.59 -11.99 9.27
C ASN A 337 22.61 -10.98 8.09
N GLY A 338 22.96 -9.64 7.95
CA GLY A 338 22.77 -8.55 6.85
C GLY A 338 21.80 -7.32 6.81
N LYS A 339 22.17 -6.15 6.37
CA LYS A 339 21.32 -5.00 6.23
C LYS A 339 20.24 -5.31 5.24
N GLU A 340 19.02 -5.46 5.70
CA GLU A 340 17.87 -5.79 4.88
C GLU A 340 16.82 -4.75 5.04
N LEU A 341 16.20 -4.16 4.03
CA LEU A 341 15.27 -3.05 4.34
C LEU A 341 14.06 -3.64 5.17
N TYR A 342 13.45 -3.19 6.36
CA TYR A 342 12.00 -3.45 7.06
C TYR A 342 10.78 -2.35 7.34
N VAL A 343 9.28 -2.35 7.81
CA VAL A 343 7.81 -1.26 7.93
C VAL A 343 7.29 -0.55 9.16
N SER A 344 7.51 0.74 9.41
CA SER A 344 6.95 1.22 10.65
C SER A 344 5.99 2.36 10.47
N ASP A 345 4.74 1.98 10.74
CA ASP A 345 3.67 2.91 11.07
C ASP A 345 3.76 3.38 12.53
N GLY A 346 4.74 2.88 13.30
CA GLY A 346 4.86 3.26 14.73
C GLY A 346 4.27 2.29 15.71
N THR A 347 3.96 1.06 15.27
CA THR A 347 3.46 0.05 16.21
C THR A 347 4.26 -1.23 16.00
N SER A 348 4.47 -1.99 17.09
CA SER A 348 5.22 -3.28 16.97
C SER A 348 4.63 -4.25 15.91
N ALA A 349 3.30 -4.15 15.65
CA ALA A 349 2.59 -5.03 14.69
C ALA A 349 2.69 -4.52 13.24
N GLY A 350 2.50 -3.21 13.03
CA GLY A 350 3.10 -2.52 11.85
C GLY A 350 4.61 -2.37 12.11
N THR A 351 5.22 -3.45 12.68
CA THR A 351 6.67 -3.71 12.87
C THR A 351 7.08 -5.14 12.29
N LYS A 352 6.53 -5.65 11.13
CA LYS A 352 7.15 -6.43 9.91
C LYS A 352 8.12 -5.93 8.67
N LEU A 353 8.92 -6.79 8.08
CA LEU A 353 9.78 -6.53 6.91
C LEU A 353 8.76 -5.98 5.75
N THR A 354 9.15 -5.55 4.55
CA THR A 354 8.50 -5.64 3.22
C THR A 354 8.64 -6.92 2.42
N ARG A 355 9.84 -7.38 2.05
CA ARG A 355 10.13 -8.73 1.50
C ARG A 355 11.46 -9.62 2.28
N ASP A 356 12.19 -10.77 2.10
CA ASP A 356 13.67 -10.94 2.40
C ASP A 356 14.34 -11.24 1.09
N LEU A 357 15.20 -10.37 0.54
CA LEU A 357 15.40 -10.53 -0.90
C LEU A 357 16.16 -11.78 -1.22
N TYR A 358 16.68 -12.33 -0.15
CA TYR A 358 18.04 -12.67 -0.17
C TYR A 358 18.21 -13.73 0.90
N PRO A 359 17.35 -14.75 0.82
CA PRO A 359 16.93 -15.45 2.02
C PRO A 359 17.92 -16.56 2.37
N ILE A 360 18.97 -16.69 1.54
CA ILE A 360 19.88 -17.87 1.54
C ILE A 360 21.29 -17.40 1.87
N GLN A 361 21.38 -16.14 2.19
CA GLN A 361 22.58 -15.43 1.92
C GLN A 361 22.92 -14.62 3.14
N THR A 362 24.21 -14.34 3.13
CA THR A 362 24.87 -13.64 4.16
C THR A 362 25.58 -12.38 3.58
N ASP A 363 25.11 -11.22 3.05
CA ASP A 363 26.11 -10.11 2.85
C ASP A 363 25.75 -8.66 2.49
N ALA A 364 24.52 -8.41 2.28
CA ALA A 364 23.80 -7.18 2.48
C ALA A 364 24.16 -5.69 2.16
N PHE A 365 25.01 -5.26 1.18
CA PHE A 365 25.42 -3.83 0.95
C PHE A 365 24.47 -2.67 0.63
N ILE A 366 23.38 -2.46 1.34
CA ILE A 366 22.44 -1.35 1.13
C ILE A 366 22.72 0.20 0.68
N ALA A 367 23.81 0.81 0.05
CA ALA A 367 24.27 2.32 -0.24
C ALA A 367 23.82 3.54 -1.21
N TYR A 368 23.53 4.88 -0.79
CA TYR A 368 22.68 6.18 -1.22
C TYR A 368 21.04 6.53 -1.47
N ILE A 369 19.86 6.59 -0.74
CA ILE A 369 18.31 6.67 -1.10
C ILE A 369 18.24 8.27 -1.30
N THR A 370 17.24 8.91 -1.91
CA THR A 370 16.40 10.15 -1.60
C THR A 370 14.86 10.38 -2.12
N ALA A 371 13.95 11.02 -1.29
CA ALA A 371 12.41 10.91 -1.03
C ALA A 371 11.20 11.73 -1.58
N ILE A 372 10.05 11.14 -2.05
CA ILE A 372 8.96 11.82 -2.83
C ILE A 372 7.54 11.18 -2.85
N ASP A 373 6.72 11.66 -1.92
CA ASP A 373 5.37 11.14 -1.65
C ASP A 373 5.42 9.98 -0.66
N THR A 374 4.91 8.75 -0.84
CA THR A 374 4.87 7.57 0.15
C THR A 374 5.93 6.24 0.33
N VAL A 375 6.77 5.28 -0.38
CA VAL A 375 7.49 4.80 -1.72
C VAL A 375 8.96 5.32 -1.98
N VAL A 376 9.88 5.61 -1.07
CA VAL A 376 11.45 5.41 -1.03
C VAL A 376 12.40 5.22 -2.27
N TYR A 377 13.66 4.79 -2.59
CA TYR A 377 14.31 4.28 -3.91
C TYR A 377 15.86 3.95 -3.83
N PHE A 378 16.49 3.02 -4.61
CA PHE A 378 17.81 2.62 -4.11
C PHE A 378 18.92 1.98 -4.83
N ARG A 379 20.14 2.07 -4.30
CA ARG A 379 21.23 1.18 -4.73
C ARG A 379 20.75 -0.35 -4.43
N ALA A 380 21.26 -1.58 -4.80
CA ALA A 380 21.35 -2.91 -4.08
C ALA A 380 22.30 -3.95 -4.55
N HIS A 381 22.43 -5.26 -4.00
CA HIS A 381 23.13 -6.72 -4.38
C HIS A 381 22.49 -7.92 -5.23
N SER A 382 22.51 -8.05 -6.60
CA SER A 382 21.78 -8.88 -7.57
C SER A 382 22.12 -10.23 -8.01
N SER A 383 23.40 -10.43 -7.92
CA SER A 383 23.97 -11.55 -8.57
C SER A 383 25.11 -11.77 -7.59
N PRO A 384 25.23 -12.89 -6.88
CA PRO A 384 26.08 -13.09 -5.67
C PRO A 384 27.50 -12.40 -5.58
N ASN A 385 28.21 -11.95 -6.65
CA ASN A 385 29.57 -11.34 -6.58
C ASN A 385 29.27 -9.85 -6.60
N TYR A 386 29.40 -9.24 -5.42
CA TYR A 386 30.40 -8.20 -5.14
C TYR A 386 30.77 -7.05 -6.13
N GLN A 387 30.26 -6.92 -7.36
CA GLN A 387 30.90 -5.99 -8.34
C GLN A 387 29.94 -5.23 -9.26
N ASP A 388 28.71 -5.69 -9.39
CA ASP A 388 27.70 -5.07 -10.28
C ASP A 388 26.70 -4.49 -9.22
N TYR A 389 26.02 -3.35 -9.37
CA TYR A 389 25.26 -2.71 -8.24
C TYR A 389 23.74 -2.33 -8.42
N GLU A 390 22.55 -2.85 -8.02
CA GLU A 390 21.34 -2.94 -8.96
C GLU A 390 19.88 -2.28 -8.98
N LEU A 391 19.45 -1.02 -9.02
CA LEU A 391 18.59 -0.20 -8.09
C LEU A 391 17.27 -0.28 -7.33
N TYR A 392 17.06 -0.76 -6.03
CA TYR A 392 15.72 -1.28 -5.48
C TYR A 392 14.69 -0.27 -5.71
N ARG A 393 13.37 -0.36 -5.52
CA ARG A 393 12.10 -1.15 -5.42
C ARG A 393 10.74 -1.28 -4.47
N SER A 394 10.52 -0.89 -3.18
CA SER A 394 9.24 -0.53 -2.36
C SER A 394 7.89 0.45 -2.18
N ASP A 395 6.56 0.16 -2.48
CA ASP A 395 5.28 0.91 -1.85
C ASP A 395 4.43 0.86 -0.43
N GLY A 396 4.95 0.85 0.84
CA GLY A 396 4.39 0.27 2.10
C GLY A 396 4.37 -1.25 2.67
N THR A 397 5.03 -3.41 1.87
CA THR A 397 4.39 -4.78 1.45
C THR A 397 5.46 -5.79 1.12
N THR A 398 5.08 -7.04 0.94
CA THR A 398 5.82 -7.95 0.06
C THR A 398 5.73 -7.53 -1.40
N PHE A 399 4.53 -7.59 -2.00
CA PHE A 399 4.47 -7.50 -3.47
C PHE A 399 5.10 -6.23 -4.01
N GLY A 400 4.76 -5.08 -3.43
CA GLY A 400 5.15 -3.72 -3.84
C GLY A 400 6.65 -3.43 -3.72
N THR A 401 7.42 -4.53 -3.71
CA THR A 401 8.83 -4.52 -3.79
C THR A 401 9.22 -5.26 -5.00
N ARG A 402 9.61 -4.48 -6.00
CA ARG A 402 10.37 -4.97 -7.12
C ARG A 402 11.61 -4.31 -7.65
N ARG A 403 12.42 -5.14 -8.26
CA ARG A 403 13.31 -4.71 -9.30
C ARG A 403 12.70 -3.75 -10.17
N VAL A 404 13.50 -3.00 -10.84
CA VAL A 404 13.16 -2.06 -11.87
C VAL A 404 14.23 -2.45 -12.77
N LYS A 405 15.45 -1.88 -12.71
CA LYS A 405 16.28 -2.16 -13.86
C LYS A 405 17.60 -2.81 -13.94
N ASP A 406 17.69 -3.68 -14.90
CA ASP A 406 18.99 -4.12 -15.29
C ASP A 406 19.42 -2.98 -16.48
N ILE A 407 20.53 -2.19 -16.41
CA ILE A 407 21.51 -1.08 -16.93
C ILE A 407 22.40 -1.60 -18.06
N THR A 408 22.25 -2.69 -18.75
CA THR A 408 23.31 -3.36 -19.60
C THR A 408 22.94 -4.79 -19.21
N PRO A 409 22.00 -5.72 -19.84
CA PRO A 409 21.76 -7.37 -20.20
C PRO A 409 22.76 -8.58 -20.92
N GLY A 410 23.73 -9.39 -20.34
CA GLY A 410 25.27 -9.48 -20.58
C GLY A 410 26.54 -9.20 -19.56
N SER A 411 26.73 -8.17 -18.65
CA SER A 411 28.04 -7.65 -18.04
C SER A 411 28.25 -7.65 -16.48
N ASP A 412 29.08 -8.56 -15.91
CA ASP A 412 29.02 -8.83 -14.42
C ASP A 412 29.70 -7.78 -13.51
N ALA A 413 29.98 -6.56 -14.00
CA ALA A 413 30.84 -5.64 -13.24
C ALA A 413 30.43 -4.20 -13.45
N SER A 414 29.67 -3.72 -12.50
CA SER A 414 28.91 -2.55 -12.71
C SER A 414 28.85 -1.75 -11.35
N ASP A 415 29.28 -0.47 -11.36
CA ASP A 415 28.96 0.43 -10.22
C ASP A 415 28.40 1.86 -10.52
N ILE A 416 27.45 2.27 -9.69
CA ILE A 416 26.84 3.60 -9.65
C ILE A 416 26.85 3.90 -8.11
N ASN A 417 26.79 5.17 -7.79
CA ASN A 417 27.60 6.09 -6.94
C ASN A 417 27.06 7.56 -6.90
N PHE A 418 26.29 8.14 -5.93
CA PHE A 418 25.70 9.57 -5.94
C PHE A 418 24.19 9.65 -6.13
N LEU A 419 23.40 10.25 -5.21
CA LEU A 419 21.96 10.01 -5.27
C LEU A 419 21.00 11.08 -4.77
N ILE A 420 19.99 11.50 -5.54
CA ILE A 420 19.44 12.85 -5.47
C ILE A 420 18.00 13.03 -5.91
N ASN A 421 17.36 13.88 -5.05
CA ASN A 421 16.02 14.41 -5.26
C ASN A 421 15.63 15.84 -5.48
N TYR A 422 14.76 16.04 -6.47
CA TYR A 422 13.72 17.04 -6.59
C TYR A 422 12.60 16.51 -7.54
N LYS A 423 11.55 17.31 -7.75
CA LYS A 423 10.07 17.01 -7.66
C LYS A 423 9.39 15.74 -8.27
N ASN A 424 9.70 14.50 -7.92
CA ASN A 424 9.09 13.30 -8.62
C ASN A 424 9.65 12.58 -9.94
N LYS A 425 10.98 12.36 -10.29
CA LYS A 425 11.82 11.29 -10.92
C LYS A 425 13.37 11.25 -10.56
N LEU A 426 14.11 10.15 -10.10
CA LEU A 426 15.58 9.78 -9.45
C LEU A 426 17.18 9.45 -10.01
N TYR A 427 18.22 10.36 -10.30
CA TYR A 427 19.09 10.47 -11.62
C TYR A 427 20.70 10.36 -11.57
N PHE A 428 21.55 9.54 -12.26
CA PHE A 428 22.81 8.98 -11.66
C PHE A 428 24.01 8.59 -12.55
N SER A 429 25.29 8.59 -12.14
CA SER A 429 26.48 7.97 -12.89
C SER A 429 26.94 6.47 -12.89
N VAL A 430 26.99 5.74 -14.02
CA VAL A 430 27.62 4.38 -14.11
C VAL A 430 29.04 4.44 -14.45
N THR A 431 29.70 3.38 -13.98
CA THR A 431 30.99 3.00 -14.50
C THR A 431 31.02 1.55 -15.03
N ASP A 432 30.72 1.35 -16.34
CA ASP A 432 30.69 -0.01 -16.94
C ASP A 432 32.00 -0.23 -17.75
N PRO A 433 32.66 -1.39 -17.61
CA PRO A 433 33.93 -1.69 -18.29
C PRO A 433 33.85 -1.78 -19.82
N THR A 434 32.66 -2.06 -20.37
CA THR A 434 32.42 -2.26 -21.83
C THR A 434 31.79 -1.06 -22.53
N LEU A 435 31.04 -0.22 -21.79
CA LEU A 435 30.27 0.90 -22.39
C LEU A 435 30.73 2.25 -21.90
N GLY A 436 31.62 2.24 -20.89
CA GLY A 436 32.26 3.46 -20.39
C GLY A 436 31.47 4.07 -19.24
N LYS A 437 31.73 5.37 -19.05
CA LYS A 437 31.11 6.07 -17.92
C LYS A 437 29.95 6.89 -18.41
N GLU A 438 29.00 6.79 -17.53
CA GLU A 438 27.67 6.68 -18.01
C GLU A 438 26.81 7.25 -16.88
N PHE A 439 25.52 7.42 -17.05
CA PHE A 439 24.84 8.44 -16.31
C PHE A 439 23.35 8.28 -16.05
N TRP A 440 22.57 7.25 -15.68
CA TRP A 440 21.08 7.07 -15.92
C TRP A 440 19.93 7.76 -15.20
N THR A 441 18.70 7.73 -15.79
CA THR A 441 17.49 8.53 -15.42
C THR A 441 16.49 7.58 -14.73
N SER A 442 15.18 7.85 -14.37
CA SER A 442 14.01 6.89 -14.11
C SER A 442 12.75 7.30 -13.74
N ASP A 443 11.64 6.37 -13.49
CA ASP A 443 10.08 6.60 -13.04
C ASP A 443 9.44 5.70 -11.96
N GLY A 444 9.11 4.50 -12.13
CA GLY A 444 7.76 4.18 -11.72
C GLY A 444 7.23 2.87 -12.21
N THR A 445 7.93 2.21 -13.12
CA THR A 445 7.91 0.94 -13.88
C THR A 445 8.96 0.75 -14.98
N ASP A 446 10.04 -0.03 -15.00
CA ASP A 446 11.14 -0.09 -16.01
C ASP A 446 11.36 0.77 -17.34
N THR A 447 10.26 1.37 -17.82
CA THR A 447 9.53 2.11 -18.88
C THR A 447 9.60 3.61 -18.86
N GLY A 448 10.37 4.37 -18.12
CA GLY A 448 11.39 3.97 -17.20
C GLY A 448 12.71 4.62 -17.39
N THR A 449 13.94 4.13 -17.89
CA THR A 449 15.15 3.01 -17.74
C THR A 449 15.36 3.38 -19.25
N LYS A 450 15.83 4.59 -19.62
CA LYS A 450 16.38 5.31 -20.81
C LYS A 450 17.65 6.13 -20.52
N VAL A 451 18.73 5.82 -21.15
CA VAL A 451 19.94 6.51 -20.85
C VAL A 451 19.76 7.96 -21.27
N LEU A 452 20.70 8.74 -20.84
CA LEU A 452 20.96 10.01 -21.34
C LEU A 452 22.42 10.34 -21.79
N ILE A 453 23.52 10.61 -21.09
CA ILE A 453 24.91 10.92 -21.63
C ILE A 453 26.12 10.00 -22.01
N ASP A 454 26.27 9.66 -23.29
CA ASP A 454 27.09 8.56 -23.71
C ASP A 454 28.52 9.01 -23.92
N LEU A 455 29.20 9.22 -22.81
CA LEU A 455 30.49 9.90 -22.89
C LEU A 455 31.54 9.05 -23.63
N TYR A 456 31.20 7.80 -23.99
CA TYR A 456 32.13 6.82 -24.57
C TYR A 456 32.40 6.99 -26.08
N THR A 457 33.32 7.92 -26.40
CA THR A 457 33.72 8.14 -27.83
C THR A 457 34.73 7.10 -28.39
N GLY A 458 34.87 5.91 -27.74
CA GLY A 458 35.73 4.81 -28.24
C GLY A 458 37.20 4.87 -27.74
N ASN A 459 37.50 5.70 -26.71
CA ASN A 459 38.81 5.67 -25.98
C ASN A 459 38.57 5.85 -24.47
N THR A 460 39.52 5.32 -23.67
CA THR A 460 39.39 5.05 -22.20
C THR A 460 39.45 6.29 -21.28
N GLY A 461 38.81 7.42 -21.65
CA GLY A 461 39.05 8.72 -20.93
C GLY A 461 37.82 9.35 -20.24
N SER A 462 36.59 8.96 -20.57
CA SER A 462 35.42 9.76 -20.16
C SER A 462 34.85 9.29 -18.82
N SER A 463 34.41 10.23 -17.98
CA SER A 463 33.90 9.88 -16.63
C SER A 463 33.14 11.03 -15.96
N ILE A 464 32.28 10.67 -15.00
CA ILE A 464 31.44 11.65 -14.27
C ILE A 464 31.77 11.45 -12.82
N SER A 465 31.95 12.59 -12.13
CA SER A 465 32.42 12.51 -10.74
C SER A 465 31.49 13.17 -9.74
N ASN A 466 30.45 13.90 -10.17
CA ASN A 466 29.61 14.65 -9.24
C ASN A 466 28.22 14.86 -9.83
N ILE A 467 27.25 14.92 -8.90
CA ILE A 467 25.83 15.01 -9.22
C ILE A 467 25.15 15.95 -8.15
N GLY A 468 24.22 16.84 -8.51
CA GLY A 468 23.46 17.81 -7.62
C GLY A 468 22.11 18.34 -8.23
N ILE A 469 21.42 19.30 -7.61
CA ILE A 469 20.14 19.85 -8.19
C ILE A 469 20.19 21.37 -8.08
N TYR A 470 19.67 22.16 -9.01
CA TYR A 470 19.33 23.62 -8.77
C TYR A 470 17.89 23.35 -8.05
N PRO A 471 16.72 23.99 -8.22
CA PRO A 471 15.38 23.32 -8.42
C PRO A 471 14.64 23.20 -9.84
N GLY A 472 14.98 22.61 -10.98
CA GLY A 472 14.51 22.90 -12.37
C GLY A 472 14.87 21.68 -13.25
N GLY A 473 15.15 20.54 -12.60
CA GLY A 473 16.22 19.60 -13.03
C GLY A 473 17.48 19.51 -12.07
N VAL A 474 18.48 18.79 -12.50
CA VAL A 474 19.89 18.66 -12.03
C VAL A 474 21.33 19.11 -12.53
N LEU A 475 22.37 18.97 -11.69
CA LEU A 475 23.90 19.20 -11.79
C LEU A 475 25.03 18.08 -12.02
N PHE A 476 25.73 17.80 -13.16
CA PHE A 476 27.07 17.08 -13.14
C PHE A 476 28.32 17.56 -13.96
N ASP A 477 29.41 16.76 -13.95
CA ASP A 477 30.73 17.12 -14.55
C ASP A 477 31.37 15.98 -15.40
N PRO A 478 31.02 15.80 -16.68
CA PRO A 478 31.70 14.77 -17.46
C PRO A 478 33.07 15.23 -17.92
N MET A 479 34.00 14.27 -17.97
CA MET A 479 35.24 14.40 -18.74
C MET A 479 34.96 14.04 -20.21
N VAL A 480 35.10 15.02 -21.12
CA VAL A 480 34.86 14.80 -22.57
C VAL A 480 36.12 15.09 -23.38
N GLN A 481 36.44 14.18 -24.33
CA GLN A 481 37.66 14.31 -25.15
C GLN A 481 37.61 15.60 -26.03
N GLY A 482 38.59 16.50 -25.79
CA GLY A 482 38.70 17.78 -26.55
C GLY A 482 38.03 18.97 -25.85
N ILE A 483 37.08 18.71 -24.93
CA ILE A 483 36.43 19.75 -24.09
C ILE A 483 36.97 19.72 -22.64
N GLY A 484 37.46 18.54 -22.20
CA GLY A 484 37.93 18.27 -20.82
C GLY A 484 36.76 18.06 -19.82
N ARG A 485 37.05 18.13 -18.50
CA ARG A 485 36.01 17.97 -17.46
C ARG A 485 35.35 19.31 -17.15
N GLU A 486 34.07 19.43 -17.52
CA GLU A 486 33.44 20.77 -17.50
C GLU A 486 32.05 20.70 -16.84
N PRO A 487 31.52 21.83 -16.35
CA PRO A 487 30.23 21.85 -15.71
C PRO A 487 29.25 22.23 -16.79
N TRP A 488 28.15 21.53 -16.77
CA TRP A 488 27.25 21.23 -17.87
C TRP A 488 25.74 21.88 -17.44
N ILE A 489 24.54 22.16 -18.13
CA ILE A 489 23.03 21.94 -17.69
C ILE A 489 22.01 20.69 -17.87
N THR A 490 20.74 20.56 -18.36
CA THR A 490 19.80 19.36 -18.12
C THR A 490 18.36 19.27 -17.38
N ASN A 491 17.38 20.09 -17.76
CA ASN A 491 15.92 20.01 -17.51
C ASN A 491 15.00 18.86 -18.00
N GLY A 492 15.41 17.63 -18.24
CA GLY A 492 14.49 16.54 -18.58
C GLY A 492 14.78 15.43 -19.54
N ASP A 493 15.85 15.26 -20.31
CA ASP A 493 15.99 14.12 -21.27
C ASP A 493 17.29 14.50 -22.19
N SER A 494 17.52 14.18 -23.52
CA SER A 494 18.78 14.44 -24.44
C SER A 494 19.31 15.57 -25.48
N GLY A 495 18.97 16.82 -26.00
CA GLY A 495 18.01 17.95 -25.85
C GLY A 495 18.20 19.47 -25.59
N GLY A 496 19.21 20.09 -25.00
CA GLY A 496 19.19 21.27 -24.05
C GLY A 496 20.08 21.12 -22.77
N THR A 497 20.87 20.07 -22.76
CA THR A 497 21.69 19.60 -21.64
C THR A 497 22.90 20.14 -22.31
N SER A 498 23.40 21.22 -21.80
CA SER A 498 23.93 22.25 -22.73
C SER A 498 24.96 23.05 -21.98
N LEU A 499 26.09 23.58 -22.54
CA LEU A 499 27.45 23.14 -22.04
C LEU A 499 27.79 23.45 -20.64
N LEU A 500 26.88 23.95 -19.87
CA LEU A 500 27.06 25.13 -19.11
C LEU A 500 28.28 25.95 -19.41
N SER A 501 29.56 25.52 -19.21
CA SER A 501 30.70 26.23 -19.85
C SER A 501 31.68 25.22 -20.37
N ASP A 502 32.45 25.69 -21.36
CA ASP A 502 33.90 25.47 -21.31
C ASP A 502 34.63 26.48 -20.37
N LEU A 503 35.16 25.99 -19.23
CA LEU A 503 35.92 26.81 -18.24
C LEU A 503 37.43 26.75 -18.43
N GLY A 504 37.91 25.98 -19.43
CA GLY A 504 39.35 25.91 -19.71
C GLY A 504 39.59 25.08 -20.99
N SER A 505 40.44 25.59 -21.90
CA SER A 505 40.60 24.88 -23.20
C SER A 505 41.46 23.60 -23.11
N GLY A 506 40.98 22.49 -23.72
CA GLY A 506 41.78 21.28 -24.04
C GLY A 506 41.53 20.08 -23.10
N TYR A 507 42.26 18.97 -23.34
CA TYR A 507 42.11 17.71 -22.51
C TYR A 507 42.44 17.89 -21.02
N GLN A 508 43.00 19.06 -20.67
CA GLN A 508 43.20 19.47 -19.27
C GLN A 508 42.33 20.70 -19.04
N SER A 509 41.00 20.52 -19.07
CA SER A 509 40.08 21.64 -18.73
C SER A 509 39.82 21.66 -17.21
N SER A 510 38.84 22.45 -16.77
CA SER A 510 38.52 22.60 -15.33
C SER A 510 38.14 21.28 -14.63
N ASN A 511 37.80 21.35 -13.32
CA ASN A 511 37.38 20.12 -12.60
C ASN A 511 36.21 20.47 -11.65
N PRO A 512 34.99 20.47 -12.19
CA PRO A 512 33.79 20.91 -11.50
C PRO A 512 33.31 19.86 -10.51
N LYS A 513 33.11 20.22 -9.23
CA LYS A 513 32.79 19.19 -8.22
C LYS A 513 32.00 19.76 -7.05
N ASN A 514 31.46 18.87 -6.19
CA ASN A 514 30.74 19.23 -4.94
C ASN A 514 29.48 20.09 -5.15
N PHE A 515 28.55 19.43 -5.82
CA PHE A 515 27.30 19.96 -6.38
C PHE A 515 26.16 19.94 -5.33
N LYS A 516 25.68 21.11 -4.81
CA LYS A 516 24.86 21.03 -3.56
C LYS A 516 23.67 22.00 -3.33
N LEU A 517 22.41 21.58 -3.63
CA LEU A 517 21.16 22.43 -3.57
C LEU A 517 20.75 23.02 -2.21
N LEU A 518 20.35 24.30 -2.17
CA LEU A 518 20.22 25.09 -0.95
C LEU A 518 19.20 26.20 -1.15
N ASN A 519 17.88 25.90 -1.02
CA ASN A 519 16.71 26.81 -1.30
C ASN A 519 16.54 27.25 -2.73
N GLY A 520 17.15 26.42 -3.53
CA GLY A 520 16.89 26.51 -4.90
C GLY A 520 17.84 27.28 -5.83
N TYR A 521 19.09 26.80 -6.10
CA TYR A 521 20.22 27.39 -6.95
C TYR A 521 21.30 26.16 -7.00
N THR A 522 22.41 25.97 -7.81
CA THR A 522 23.53 24.94 -7.61
C THR A 522 25.10 25.00 -7.45
N PHE A 523 25.64 24.80 -6.22
CA PHE A 523 26.99 25.24 -5.73
C PHE A 523 27.94 24.18 -6.17
N PHE A 524 29.16 24.59 -6.53
CA PHE A 524 30.20 23.70 -6.98
C PHE A 524 31.57 24.37 -6.94
N GLU A 525 32.62 23.63 -7.25
CA GLU A 525 34.00 24.13 -7.28
C GLU A 525 34.61 23.83 -8.62
N THR A 526 35.63 24.60 -9.01
CA THR A 526 36.39 24.35 -10.26
C THR A 526 37.87 24.63 -10.02
N SER A 527 38.76 24.02 -10.81
CA SER A 527 40.22 24.26 -10.70
C SER A 527 40.87 24.43 -12.08
N ALA A 528 41.74 25.44 -12.26
CA ALA A 528 42.46 25.62 -13.55
C ALA A 528 43.64 24.64 -13.67
N SER A 529 43.91 24.19 -14.92
CA SER A 529 44.62 22.90 -15.11
C SER A 529 46.15 22.95 -15.20
N ASN A 530 46.80 24.14 -15.19
CA ASN A 530 48.27 24.17 -15.22
C ASN A 530 48.81 25.39 -14.43
N ALA A 531 49.55 25.07 -13.34
CA ALA A 531 50.28 25.97 -12.40
C ALA A 531 49.46 26.59 -11.23
N THR A 532 49.78 26.07 -10.02
CA THR A 532 49.71 26.75 -8.69
C THR A 532 48.38 27.40 -8.23
N SER A 533 47.69 26.64 -7.34
CA SER A 533 46.86 27.09 -6.17
C SER A 533 45.57 27.92 -6.33
N THR A 534 44.99 28.12 -7.53
CA THR A 534 43.66 28.82 -7.61
C THR A 534 42.57 27.86 -8.08
N ARG A 535 41.73 27.47 -7.09
CA ARG A 535 40.42 26.84 -7.36
C ARG A 535 39.34 27.93 -7.14
N GLU A 536 38.19 27.78 -7.78
CA GLU A 536 37.11 28.78 -7.67
C GLU A 536 35.82 28.03 -7.34
N MET A 537 35.23 28.37 -6.18
CA MET A 537 33.83 27.98 -5.94
C MET A 537 32.97 28.67 -6.99
N ARG A 538 31.87 28.07 -7.42
CA ARG A 538 30.98 28.52 -8.50
C ARG A 538 29.63 27.92 -8.13
N TYR A 539 28.52 28.32 -8.73
CA TYR A 539 27.24 27.84 -8.15
C TYR A 539 26.15 27.76 -9.24
N TYR A 540 24.84 27.49 -9.20
CA TYR A 540 23.97 27.85 -10.34
C TYR A 540 22.65 28.56 -9.99
N ASP A 541 22.30 29.69 -10.59
CA ASP A 541 20.93 30.18 -10.49
C ASP A 541 19.83 29.73 -11.36
N GLY A 542 19.25 30.53 -12.23
CA GLY A 542 18.22 30.09 -13.13
C GLY A 542 18.37 30.49 -14.61
N THR A 543 19.16 31.48 -14.77
CA THR A 543 19.11 32.57 -15.71
C THR A 543 20.43 33.16 -16.26
N THR A 544 21.44 33.61 -15.53
CA THR A 544 22.83 33.65 -16.02
C THR A 544 23.75 32.94 -15.00
N LEU A 545 24.56 31.77 -15.20
CA LEU A 545 25.77 31.18 -14.33
C LEU A 545 27.76 33.06 -12.92
N ASN A 546 28.68 32.71 -11.96
CA ASN A 546 29.20 33.35 -10.86
C ASN A 546 30.24 32.33 -10.44
N SER A 547 31.31 32.24 -11.22
CA SER A 547 32.59 31.74 -10.64
C SER A 547 32.85 32.61 -9.49
N ILE A 548 33.28 32.15 -8.33
CA ILE A 548 33.49 32.84 -7.04
C ILE A 548 35.00 32.81 -6.68
N ARG A 549 35.67 33.99 -6.68
CA ARG A 549 37.14 34.06 -6.77
C ARG A 549 37.72 34.27 -5.38
N TYR A 550 38.45 33.24 -4.95
CA TYR A 550 39.36 33.39 -3.82
C TYR A 550 40.73 32.84 -4.22
N SER A 551 41.78 33.69 -4.10
CA SER A 551 43.14 33.19 -4.31
C SER A 551 43.52 32.23 -3.16
N ASN A 552 44.06 31.05 -3.52
CA ASN A 552 44.44 29.94 -2.59
C ASN A 552 43.31 29.01 -2.09
N PHE A 553 42.24 28.85 -2.88
CA PHE A 553 41.15 27.90 -2.54
C PHE A 553 41.59 26.42 -2.57
N TYR A 554 41.31 25.69 -1.47
CA TYR A 554 41.47 24.21 -1.44
C TYR A 554 40.14 23.47 -1.20
N GLY A 555 39.04 23.95 -1.78
CA GLY A 555 37.79 23.14 -1.86
C GLY A 555 36.72 23.58 -0.83
N ILE A 556 35.47 23.26 -1.17
CA ILE A 556 34.29 23.16 -0.27
C ILE A 556 34.42 21.78 0.35
N ALA A 557 34.55 21.74 1.67
CA ALA A 557 34.50 20.43 2.34
C ALA A 557 33.04 19.96 2.46
N GLY A 558 32.43 19.59 1.30
CA GLY A 558 31.12 18.88 1.15
C GLY A 558 29.89 19.54 1.81
N ASN A 559 30.11 20.64 2.51
CA ASN A 559 29.13 21.10 3.47
C ASN A 559 28.89 22.58 3.19
N ALA A 560 27.65 22.79 2.79
CA ALA A 560 27.00 24.07 2.90
C ALA A 560 25.49 23.81 2.93
N THR A 561 24.79 24.19 3.96
CA THR A 561 23.31 24.35 4.00
C THR A 561 22.77 25.71 3.53
N TRP A 562 21.49 26.01 3.76
CA TRP A 562 20.97 27.31 3.47
C TRP A 562 20.63 28.00 4.83
N TYR A 563 21.10 29.20 5.22
CA TYR A 563 20.46 29.99 6.31
C TYR A 563 20.56 31.46 6.26
N LYS A 564 19.61 32.07 6.99
CA LYS A 564 19.24 33.47 7.28
C LYS A 564 19.00 34.14 6.01
N GLY A 565 19.62 33.76 4.90
CA GLY A 565 19.26 34.17 3.52
C GLY A 565 20.43 34.34 2.64
N LYS A 566 21.54 33.89 3.21
CA LYS A 566 22.74 34.34 2.73
C LYS A 566 23.77 33.06 3.11
N MET A 567 24.89 32.74 2.41
CA MET A 567 25.66 31.52 2.40
C MET A 567 26.86 31.49 3.34
N TYR A 568 27.06 30.39 4.11
CA TYR A 568 28.22 29.91 4.88
C TYR A 568 28.92 28.59 4.34
N SER A 569 30.20 28.27 4.51
CA SER A 569 30.69 26.91 4.10
C SER A 569 32.02 26.61 4.70
N THR A 570 32.36 25.32 4.68
CA THR A 570 33.69 24.90 5.14
C THR A 570 34.68 25.05 4.01
N TRP A 571 35.89 25.51 4.37
CA TRP A 571 36.96 25.75 3.39
C TRP A 571 38.32 25.31 3.93
N GLN A 572 39.09 24.62 3.08
CA GLN A 572 40.41 24.10 3.46
C GLN A 572 41.55 25.07 3.05
N SER A 573 42.61 25.19 3.89
CA SER A 573 43.77 26.07 3.54
C SER A 573 45.01 25.32 2.99
N SER A 574 45.90 26.06 2.27
CA SER A 574 47.10 25.51 1.56
C SER A 574 48.26 25.04 2.45
N SER A 575 48.28 25.40 3.75
CA SER A 575 49.47 25.11 4.58
C SER A 575 49.57 23.61 4.90
N ALA A 576 50.79 23.17 5.28
CA ALA A 576 51.12 21.74 5.48
C ALA A 576 50.28 20.98 6.55
N SER A 577 49.23 21.61 7.13
CA SER A 577 48.28 20.99 8.09
C SER A 577 46.81 20.85 7.59
N LEU A 578 46.44 21.33 6.38
CA LEU A 578 45.11 21.06 5.73
C LEU A 578 43.83 21.27 6.59
N SER A 579 43.68 22.45 7.22
CA SER A 579 42.47 22.66 8.08
C SER A 579 41.28 23.35 7.45
N ASN A 580 40.08 22.93 7.91
CA ASN A 580 38.80 23.49 7.46
C ASN A 580 38.34 24.65 8.34
N PHE A 581 37.84 25.68 7.68
CA PHE A 581 37.48 26.94 8.35
C PHE A 581 36.08 27.28 7.90
N LEU A 582 35.32 27.93 8.78
CA LEU A 582 34.02 28.31 8.29
C LEU A 582 33.95 29.71 7.71
N TYR A 583 33.82 29.64 6.40
CA TYR A 583 33.78 30.78 5.56
C TYR A 583 32.38 31.20 5.21
N SER A 584 32.34 32.33 4.50
CA SER A 584 31.11 33.02 4.29
C SER A 584 30.99 33.81 3.07
N TYR A 585 29.74 33.88 2.69
CA TYR A 585 29.47 33.91 1.34
C TYR A 585 28.03 34.50 0.90
N THR A 586 27.96 35.72 0.29
CA THR A 586 26.78 36.47 -0.34
C THR A 586 26.20 36.34 -1.80
N LEU A 587 24.99 35.86 -2.23
CA LEU A 587 24.41 36.06 -3.70
C LEU A 587 24.92 37.31 -4.47
N GLY A 588 25.44 37.65 -5.82
CA GLY A 588 26.30 38.92 -6.70
C GLY A 588 27.28 40.45 -6.16
N ASN A 589 28.40 40.78 -5.21
CA ASN A 589 29.60 40.20 -4.20
C ASN A 589 30.71 38.94 -4.18
N SER A 590 31.98 38.87 -4.65
CA SER A 590 32.86 37.59 -4.95
C SER A 590 34.00 36.62 -4.31
N SER A 591 34.55 36.63 -3.05
CA SER A 591 35.78 36.17 -2.32
C SER A 591 35.28 35.85 -0.91
N ALA A 592 35.51 34.67 -0.29
CA ALA A 592 34.72 34.23 0.90
C ALA A 592 35.34 34.65 2.20
N SER A 593 34.46 34.87 3.18
CA SER A 593 34.94 35.51 4.38
C SER A 593 35.22 34.56 5.43
N ARG A 594 35.91 35.02 6.46
CA ARG A 594 36.37 34.14 7.51
C ARG A 594 35.78 34.66 8.94
N VAL A 595 34.66 34.14 9.52
CA VAL A 595 33.78 34.84 10.50
C VAL A 595 34.33 34.86 11.97
N LYS A 596 35.45 34.16 12.26
CA LYS A 596 36.04 33.71 13.55
C LYS A 596 37.01 32.50 13.56
N THR A 597 38.31 32.73 13.65
CA THR A 597 39.32 31.69 14.01
C THR A 597 38.92 31.01 15.30
N ILE A 598 38.52 29.73 15.19
CA ILE A 598 38.38 28.89 16.39
C ILE A 598 39.75 28.68 17.00
N ASN A 599 40.69 28.19 16.15
CA ASN A 599 41.96 27.65 16.62
C ASN A 599 43.07 28.68 16.36
N PRO A 600 43.54 29.40 17.39
CA PRO A 600 44.48 30.51 17.20
C PRO A 600 45.92 30.03 16.88
N SER A 601 46.17 28.70 16.93
CA SER A 601 47.55 28.14 16.92
C SER A 601 48.19 27.94 15.54
N ASN A 602 47.59 28.52 14.46
CA ASN A 602 47.95 28.27 13.04
C ASN A 602 47.77 26.81 12.56
N LEU A 603 47.28 25.89 13.41
CA LEU A 603 47.00 24.51 12.97
C LEU A 603 45.72 24.47 12.11
N GLY A 604 44.67 25.19 12.56
CA GLY A 604 43.46 25.54 11.79
C GLY A 604 42.18 24.95 12.43
N ASP A 605 41.00 25.30 11.89
CA ASP A 605 39.74 25.22 12.70
C ASP A 605 38.96 23.90 12.52
N ASP A 606 39.35 23.01 11.58
CA ASP A 606 38.70 21.71 11.22
C ASP A 606 37.17 21.61 11.22
N VAL A 607 36.57 22.66 10.70
CA VAL A 607 35.11 22.82 10.53
C VAL A 607 34.50 21.80 9.57
N GLU A 608 33.48 21.03 10.01
CA GLU A 608 32.85 19.96 9.21
C GLU A 608 31.36 19.76 9.54
N ASN A 609 30.57 19.36 8.53
CA ASN A 609 29.11 19.06 8.61
C ASN A 609 28.27 20.38 8.70
N LEU A 610 27.50 20.79 7.64
CA LEU A 610 26.66 22.05 7.61
C LEU A 610 25.18 21.97 6.94
N ILE A 611 24.01 22.10 7.66
CA ILE A 611 22.51 21.68 7.59
C ILE A 611 21.63 22.49 8.55
N VAL A 612 20.71 22.01 9.46
CA VAL A 612 19.62 22.84 9.91
C VAL A 612 18.82 22.72 11.28
N PHE A 613 19.35 22.91 12.53
CA PHE A 613 18.66 23.11 13.93
C PHE A 613 17.97 24.12 14.97
N ASN A 614 16.64 24.34 14.92
CA ASN A 614 15.96 25.45 15.62
C ASN A 614 15.76 26.88 15.17
N ASP A 615 15.89 27.26 13.90
CA ASP A 615 16.92 28.26 13.61
C ASP A 615 18.11 28.22 14.71
N MET A 616 19.33 27.98 14.29
CA MET A 616 20.58 27.45 14.79
C MET A 616 21.48 27.20 13.50
N LEU A 617 22.65 26.54 13.43
CA LEU A 617 23.50 26.37 12.21
C LEU A 617 24.48 25.33 12.64
N TYR A 618 24.30 24.00 12.84
CA TYR A 618 25.20 22.93 13.47
C TYR A 618 26.62 22.20 12.95
N PHE A 619 27.85 21.90 13.58
CA PHE A 619 29.35 21.60 13.05
C PHE A 619 30.20 20.97 14.10
N SER A 620 31.31 20.42 13.62
CA SER A 620 32.42 19.89 14.39
C SER A 620 33.69 20.55 13.89
N ALA A 621 34.62 20.78 14.82
CA ALA A 621 35.79 21.64 14.57
C ALA A 621 36.61 21.76 15.84
N GLU A 622 37.86 22.20 15.62
CA GLU A 622 38.94 21.97 16.57
C GLU A 622 39.37 23.28 17.23
N ASP A 623 39.46 23.24 18.57
CA ASP A 623 40.17 24.28 19.33
C ASP A 623 41.38 23.65 20.05
N VAL A 624 42.43 24.47 20.19
CA VAL A 624 43.71 23.98 20.79
C VAL A 624 43.56 23.53 22.26
N ASN A 625 42.50 23.97 22.96
CA ASN A 625 42.29 23.62 24.39
C ASN A 625 41.24 22.52 24.57
N TYR A 626 40.39 22.29 23.55
CA TYR A 626 39.21 21.43 23.70
C TYR A 626 39.09 20.34 22.62
N GLY A 627 40.01 20.30 21.62
CA GLY A 627 39.96 19.28 20.54
C GLY A 627 38.82 19.52 19.52
N ASN A 628 38.64 18.55 18.58
CA ASN A 628 37.54 18.57 17.60
C ASN A 628 36.23 18.20 18.28
N GLU A 629 35.43 19.23 18.36
CA GLU A 629 34.36 19.27 19.30
C GLU A 629 33.14 19.81 18.61
N LEU A 630 32.03 19.45 19.22
CA LEU A 630 30.79 19.85 18.65
C LEU A 630 30.44 21.24 19.09
N TRP A 631 30.49 22.06 18.09
CA TRP A 631 31.11 24.86 17.61
C TRP A 631 29.85 25.96 17.24
N MET A 632 28.70 26.57 17.92
CA MET A 632 27.26 27.45 17.62
C MET A 632 26.90 28.99 16.93
N SER A 633 26.57 29.43 15.62
CA SER A 633 26.70 30.79 14.95
C SER A 633 25.86 31.72 14.04
N ASP A 634 25.44 32.94 14.47
CA ASP A 634 24.34 33.68 13.76
C ASP A 634 24.74 33.95 12.40
N GLY A 635 25.68 34.82 12.30
CA GLY A 635 26.80 34.14 11.83
C GLY A 635 27.88 35.08 11.76
N THR A 636 28.28 35.56 12.88
CA THR A 636 29.23 36.67 12.91
C THR A 636 30.54 36.29 13.73
N SER A 637 31.54 37.20 13.99
CA SER A 637 32.62 37.29 15.07
C SER A 637 32.56 37.86 16.66
N SER A 638 31.61 37.85 17.71
CA SER A 638 31.41 37.69 19.23
C SER A 638 30.41 36.61 19.93
N GLY A 639 29.12 36.27 19.59
CA GLY A 639 28.44 35.03 20.11
C GLY A 639 28.73 33.54 19.59
N THR A 640 29.35 33.18 18.48
CA THR A 640 29.85 31.90 17.94
C THR A 640 30.50 31.28 19.07
N VAL A 641 29.91 30.38 19.95
CA VAL A 641 30.38 29.50 21.19
C VAL A 641 30.61 27.93 21.04
N GLN A 642 31.43 27.15 21.83
CA GLN A 642 31.64 25.63 21.70
C GLN A 642 30.92 24.61 22.69
N VAL A 643 30.01 23.58 22.37
CA VAL A 643 28.55 23.19 22.90
C VAL A 643 28.21 22.70 24.37
N LYS A 644 28.43 21.66 25.34
CA LYS A 644 29.26 20.43 25.94
C LYS A 644 30.73 19.86 25.67
N ASP A 645 31.81 19.99 26.47
CA ASP A 645 33.20 19.66 25.96
C ASP A 645 33.37 18.13 25.88
N ILE A 646 32.88 17.48 24.80
CA ILE A 646 32.30 16.10 24.87
C ILE A 646 33.38 15.19 25.40
N ARG A 647 34.62 15.44 24.96
CA ARG A 647 35.80 14.76 25.45
C ARG A 647 36.78 15.74 26.08
N SER A 648 36.40 16.11 27.32
CA SER A 648 37.21 16.90 28.29
C SER A 648 38.72 17.06 27.97
N GLY A 649 39.15 18.32 27.80
CA GLY A 649 40.56 18.66 27.51
C GLY A 649 40.84 18.66 25.99
N SER A 650 42.12 18.66 25.60
CA SER A 650 42.48 18.89 24.17
C SER A 650 42.31 17.62 23.27
N THR A 651 41.36 16.73 23.59
CA THR A 651 41.18 15.47 22.83
C THR A 651 39.83 15.44 22.10
N ASP A 652 39.86 14.97 20.85
CA ASP A 652 38.66 15.09 19.97
C ASP A 652 37.49 14.19 20.33
N ALA A 653 36.29 14.77 20.26
CA ALA A 653 35.03 14.01 20.22
C ALA A 653 34.55 13.67 18.80
N SER A 654 35.15 14.31 17.76
CA SER A 654 34.92 14.02 16.32
C SER A 654 33.46 13.85 15.85
N PRO A 655 32.58 14.86 16.02
CA PRO A 655 31.17 14.58 15.79
C PRO A 655 30.70 14.91 14.33
N ARG A 656 30.12 13.92 13.61
CA ARG A 656 29.81 13.89 12.11
C ARG A 656 28.56 13.08 11.58
N ASN A 657 27.74 13.61 10.63
CA ASN A 657 26.50 12.99 10.00
C ASN A 657 25.14 13.70 10.22
N PHE A 658 25.05 15.00 9.90
CA PHE A 658 24.13 15.84 10.70
C PHE A 658 22.67 15.79 10.19
N THR A 659 21.76 15.22 11.02
CA THR A 659 20.37 15.05 10.58
C THR A 659 19.34 15.20 11.70
N ILE A 660 18.11 15.49 11.23
CA ILE A 660 17.03 16.41 11.64
C ILE A 660 15.69 15.74 11.97
N LEU A 661 15.04 15.73 13.18
CA LEU A 661 13.62 15.24 13.42
C LEU A 661 13.04 16.07 14.46
N ASP A 662 11.78 16.48 14.40
CA ASP A 662 10.96 17.44 15.17
C ASP A 662 11.30 18.73 16.18
N SER A 663 11.34 18.79 17.56
CA SER A 663 12.19 19.15 18.96
C SER A 663 13.61 18.57 19.70
N VAL A 664 14.54 17.46 19.73
CA VAL A 664 15.49 16.37 18.95
C VAL A 664 16.48 16.26 17.61
N MET A 665 17.86 16.23 17.65
CA MET A 665 18.95 16.72 16.65
C MET A 665 20.25 15.87 16.68
N PHE A 666 20.47 14.90 15.82
CA PHE A 666 21.09 13.70 16.39
C PHE A 666 22.34 13.33 15.73
N PHE A 667 23.30 12.94 16.56
CA PHE A 667 24.65 12.66 16.14
C PHE A 667 25.51 11.50 16.64
N THR A 668 26.81 11.51 16.36
CA THR A 668 27.84 10.51 16.68
C THR A 668 29.04 11.24 17.24
N ALA A 669 29.65 10.70 18.29
CA ALA A 669 30.84 11.33 18.86
C ALA A 669 31.50 10.34 19.81
N ASN A 670 32.62 10.78 20.40
CA ASN A 670 33.35 9.94 21.36
C ASN A 670 33.69 10.77 22.60
N ASN A 671 33.12 10.39 23.77
CA ASN A 671 33.50 11.02 25.06
C ASN A 671 34.82 10.49 25.65
N GLY A 672 35.53 9.62 24.92
CA GLY A 672 36.77 8.96 25.41
C GLY A 672 36.52 7.74 26.30
N THR A 673 35.25 7.42 26.60
CA THR A 673 34.90 6.27 27.49
C THR A 673 34.07 5.20 26.75
N ASN A 674 33.26 5.61 25.75
CA ASN A 674 32.28 4.69 25.12
C ASN A 674 32.57 4.42 23.62
N GLY A 675 33.66 4.97 23.04
CA GLY A 675 33.89 4.81 21.56
C GLY A 675 33.07 5.84 20.73
N ILE A 676 33.19 5.76 19.39
CA ILE A 676 32.30 6.53 18.47
C ILE A 676 30.96 5.83 18.49
N GLU A 677 30.17 6.35 19.41
CA GLU A 677 28.79 5.95 19.47
C GLU A 677 27.98 7.04 18.86
N LEU A 678 26.70 6.82 19.00
CA LEU A 678 25.77 7.84 18.67
C LEU A 678 25.68 8.81 19.82
N TRP A 679 25.14 10.01 19.61
CA TRP A 679 25.26 11.17 20.50
C TRP A 679 24.30 12.23 20.06
N SER A 680 24.00 13.18 20.93
CA SER A 680 22.73 13.84 20.62
C SER A 680 22.50 14.98 21.53
N THR A 681 21.73 15.97 21.13
CA THR A 681 21.66 17.28 21.72
C THR A 681 20.39 18.21 21.66
N ASP A 682 19.68 18.91 22.65
CA ASP A 682 18.45 19.96 22.64
C ASP A 682 18.42 22.63 21.16
N GLY A 683 19.45 23.46 20.76
CA GLY A 683 20.89 23.57 21.03
C GLY A 683 21.15 24.31 22.25
N THR A 684 21.96 23.71 23.09
CA THR A 684 22.20 24.17 24.43
C THR A 684 23.00 22.99 24.97
N SER A 685 23.81 23.28 25.94
CA SER A 685 24.88 22.47 26.38
C SER A 685 24.69 21.09 27.08
N ILE A 686 23.91 20.53 28.11
CA ILE A 686 22.56 20.31 28.81
C ILE A 686 21.70 19.18 28.07
N GLY A 687 21.23 19.06 26.81
CA GLY A 687 21.65 19.48 25.41
C GLY A 687 23.05 18.91 25.02
N THR A 688 23.42 18.25 23.93
CA THR A 688 24.45 17.14 23.72
C THR A 688 24.85 16.30 24.83
N GLN A 689 24.47 15.01 24.79
CA GLN A 689 24.93 13.86 25.60
C GLN A 689 25.28 12.62 24.72
N LEU A 690 25.93 11.59 25.30
CA LEU A 690 26.07 10.25 24.63
C LEU A 690 24.73 9.63 24.84
N PHE A 691 23.70 9.83 24.05
CA PHE A 691 22.45 9.07 24.23
C PHE A 691 23.00 7.54 24.34
N LYS A 692 23.51 6.74 23.39
CA LYS A 692 23.12 5.33 23.19
C LYS A 692 24.69 4.77 23.37
N ASP A 693 25.08 3.64 24.09
CA ASP A 693 26.29 2.72 23.86
C ASP A 693 26.01 1.18 23.44
N ILE A 694 26.60 0.62 22.34
CA ILE A 694 25.99 -0.24 21.14
C ILE A 694 26.90 -1.39 21.23
N ARG A 695 28.16 -0.97 21.06
CA ARG A 695 29.28 -1.81 21.28
C ARG A 695 29.79 -1.44 22.66
N SER A 696 29.02 -1.94 23.63
CA SER A 696 29.21 -1.70 25.07
C SER A 696 30.70 -1.59 25.45
N GLY A 697 31.03 -0.51 26.18
CA GLY A 697 32.42 -0.25 26.64
C GLY A 697 33.17 0.67 25.66
N GLY A 698 34.51 0.58 25.63
CA GLY A 698 35.32 1.59 24.88
C GLY A 698 35.39 1.36 23.35
N ALA A 699 34.60 0.43 22.80
CA ALA A 699 34.75 0.05 21.38
C ALA A 699 33.66 0.73 20.53
N SER A 700 34.04 1.18 19.32
CA SER A 700 33.11 2.03 18.53
C SER A 700 32.11 1.23 17.71
N ALA A 701 30.90 1.79 17.62
CA ALA A 701 29.90 1.27 16.69
C ALA A 701 29.86 1.94 15.32
N SER A 702 30.35 3.20 15.25
CA SER A 702 30.44 3.97 13.98
C SER A 702 29.12 4.20 13.20
N PRO A 703 28.06 4.77 13.82
CA PRO A 703 26.83 5.15 13.12
C PRO A 703 27.11 6.04 11.90
N ALA A 704 26.58 5.71 10.73
CA ALA A 704 26.78 6.54 9.50
C ALA A 704 25.53 6.67 8.65
N ASN A 705 25.59 7.49 7.57
CA ASN A 705 24.52 7.45 6.57
C ASN A 705 23.16 7.88 7.16
N LEU A 706 22.96 9.21 7.31
CA LEU A 706 21.81 9.74 8.05
C LEU A 706 20.72 10.54 7.35
N LEU A 707 19.44 10.36 7.75
CA LEU A 707 18.28 10.83 6.99
C LEU A 707 16.98 10.78 7.81
N VAL A 708 15.99 11.49 7.21
CA VAL A 708 14.61 11.66 7.68
C VAL A 708 13.45 10.76 7.07
N ALA A 709 12.96 9.57 7.57
CA ALA A 709 11.59 8.83 7.44
C ALA A 709 10.40 8.87 8.45
N PHE A 710 9.18 9.29 8.23
CA PHE A 710 8.00 8.73 9.01
C PHE A 710 7.90 8.00 10.33
N ASN A 711 8.45 8.51 11.34
CA ASN A 711 9.00 9.79 11.52
C ASN A 711 10.26 9.28 12.26
N LYS A 712 10.81 8.07 11.95
CA LYS A 712 11.73 7.11 12.67
C LYS A 712 13.15 7.39 12.41
N LEU A 713 14.15 6.73 13.01
CA LEU A 713 15.48 7.00 12.52
C LEU A 713 16.60 5.98 12.27
N PHE A 714 17.35 5.99 11.17
CA PHE A 714 18.09 4.84 10.62
C PHE A 714 19.49 5.37 10.16
N PHE A 715 20.71 5.36 10.79
CA PHE A 715 22.25 5.24 10.38
C PHE A 715 23.12 3.86 10.19
N THR A 716 24.43 3.66 9.97
CA THR A 716 25.00 2.24 9.74
C THR A 716 25.91 2.05 10.87
N ALA A 717 26.07 0.86 11.42
CA ALA A 717 27.07 0.75 12.49
C ALA A 717 27.36 -0.72 12.73
N ASN A 718 28.04 -1.03 13.85
CA ASN A 718 28.42 -2.41 14.18
C ASN A 718 28.37 -2.62 15.71
N ASP A 719 27.69 -3.69 16.11
CA ASP A 719 27.58 -4.09 17.54
C ASP A 719 28.70 -4.95 18.09
N GLY A 720 29.57 -5.44 17.19
CA GLY A 720 30.62 -6.39 17.52
C GLY A 720 30.13 -7.86 17.47
N ILE A 721 28.87 -8.11 17.04
CA ILE A 721 28.31 -9.48 16.93
C ILE A 721 27.87 -9.78 15.48
N ASN A 722 27.21 -8.84 14.79
CA ASN A 722 26.52 -9.14 13.51
C ASN A 722 27.11 -8.39 12.30
N GLY A 723 28.05 -7.45 12.53
CA GLY A 723 28.78 -6.80 11.41
C GLY A 723 28.28 -5.37 11.16
N VAL A 724 28.67 -4.76 10.00
CA VAL A 724 28.16 -3.41 9.69
C VAL A 724 26.83 -3.54 9.02
N GLU A 725 25.83 -3.01 9.71
CA GLU A 725 24.51 -3.52 9.44
C GLU A 725 23.53 -2.19 9.62
N LEU A 726 22.20 -2.21 9.31
CA LEU A 726 20.93 -1.33 9.26
C LEU A 726 20.34 -1.48 10.65
N TRP A 727 19.67 -0.67 11.52
CA TRP A 727 19.15 -0.70 13.05
C TRP A 727 17.88 0.24 12.89
N VAL A 728 17.31 0.90 13.84
CA VAL A 728 16.35 2.03 13.57
C VAL A 728 16.39 2.88 14.81
N SER A 729 15.73 4.02 14.96
CA SER A 729 15.00 4.27 16.15
C SER A 729 13.87 5.14 16.09
N ASP A 730 13.31 5.35 17.25
CA ASP A 730 12.05 5.93 17.46
C ASP A 730 12.04 7.04 18.48
N GLY A 731 12.99 7.48 19.26
CA GLY A 731 14.38 7.24 19.50
C GLY A 731 14.76 7.49 20.92
N THR A 732 14.41 6.55 21.74
CA THR A 732 14.62 6.68 23.13
C THR A 732 15.78 5.72 23.48
N SER A 733 16.19 5.19 24.64
CA SER A 733 17.23 4.10 24.67
C SER A 733 16.85 2.62 24.48
N ASN A 734 15.86 2.06 25.19
CA ASN A 734 15.04 0.83 24.86
C ASN A 734 14.86 0.40 23.40
N GLY A 735 13.85 0.85 22.68
CA GLY A 735 13.72 0.70 21.22
C GLY A 735 14.81 1.23 20.39
N THR A 736 16.06 0.89 20.70
CA THR A 736 17.18 0.72 19.79
C THR A 736 17.59 -0.90 19.67
N GLN A 737 17.63 -2.04 18.70
CA GLN A 737 17.12 -2.76 17.27
C GLN A 737 17.45 -2.61 15.68
N MET A 738 17.91 -3.50 14.73
CA MET A 738 18.07 -4.94 14.21
C MET A 738 16.79 -5.34 13.76
N VAL A 739 16.68 -5.43 12.44
CA VAL A 739 15.44 -5.33 11.68
C VAL A 739 15.72 -6.52 10.82
N LYS A 740 16.47 -6.67 9.72
CA LYS A 740 16.97 -8.01 9.31
C LYS A 740 18.36 -7.91 8.80
N ASP A 741 19.09 -8.92 9.18
CA ASP A 741 20.42 -9.32 8.92
C ASP A 741 20.09 -10.39 7.75
N ILE A 742 20.37 -10.00 6.50
CA ILE A 742 20.89 -10.73 5.22
C ILE A 742 22.43 -11.10 4.79
N TRP A 743 23.64 -10.68 5.39
CA TRP A 743 24.83 -11.32 6.14
C TRP A 743 24.84 -12.18 7.45
N PRO A 744 24.29 -13.42 7.64
CA PRO A 744 24.49 -13.98 9.51
C PRO A 744 25.99 -14.04 9.86
N GLY A 745 26.26 -13.64 11.11
CA GLY A 745 27.64 -13.48 11.59
C GLY A 745 28.33 -12.22 11.07
N ILE A 746 29.62 -12.13 11.44
CA ILE A 746 30.33 -10.82 11.49
C ILE A 746 30.51 -10.08 10.15
N GLY A 747 30.15 -10.76 9.04
CA GLY A 747 30.54 -10.35 7.68
C GLY A 747 29.91 -9.01 7.33
N GLY A 748 28.68 -8.79 7.80
CA GLY A 748 28.13 -7.45 7.77
C GLY A 748 27.78 -7.06 6.34
N SER A 749 26.56 -6.71 6.19
CA SER A 749 25.99 -6.32 4.94
C SER A 749 26.50 -5.09 4.22
N VAL A 750 26.72 -4.00 4.94
CA VAL A 750 27.25 -2.72 4.48
C VAL A 750 26.41 -1.78 3.55
N PRO A 751 25.19 -1.42 3.89
CA PRO A 751 24.49 -0.38 3.20
C PRO A 751 24.99 0.97 3.40
N GLY A 752 24.51 1.78 2.51
CA GLY A 752 23.85 3.00 2.83
C GLY A 752 22.45 2.95 2.20
N ASN A 753 22.26 3.68 1.14
CA ASN A 753 21.16 4.00 0.29
C ASN A 753 19.96 4.58 0.85
N LEU A 754 19.93 5.75 1.65
CA LEU A 754 18.64 6.47 1.97
C LEU A 754 17.92 7.88 1.39
N VAL A 755 16.68 8.39 0.74
CA VAL A 755 15.18 8.12 0.03
C VAL A 755 13.81 7.67 0.61
N ALA A 756 12.81 8.54 0.39
CA ALA A 756 11.33 8.31 0.48
C ALA A 756 10.22 8.76 -0.48
N ALA A 757 9.92 8.12 -1.65
CA ALA A 757 8.55 8.25 -2.36
C ALA A 757 7.34 7.56 -1.76
N GLY A 758 6.14 7.10 -2.36
CA GLY A 758 4.72 6.20 -2.14
C GLY A 758 4.06 5.07 -1.11
N ASN A 759 4.54 4.01 -0.42
CA ASN A 759 4.33 3.90 1.04
C ASN A 759 5.54 3.27 1.72
N TRP A 760 6.66 2.83 1.01
CA TRP A 760 7.82 2.20 1.67
C TRP A 760 9.08 3.05 1.80
N ILE A 761 10.32 2.60 2.33
CA ILE A 761 11.91 2.74 2.21
C ILE A 761 12.55 1.73 1.24
N TYR A 762 13.50 2.11 0.41
CA TYR A 762 13.86 1.37 -0.80
C TYR A 762 15.44 1.52 -0.95
N PHE A 763 16.57 0.83 -0.45
CA PHE A 763 18.11 1.08 -0.42
C PHE A 763 18.96 -0.07 -1.01
N THR A 764 20.29 -0.09 -1.27
CA THR A 764 21.13 -1.32 -1.73
C THR A 764 21.64 -2.79 -1.19
N ALA A 765 21.13 -3.94 -0.73
CA ALA A 765 21.98 -4.99 -0.06
C ALA A 765 22.54 -6.08 -0.89
N THR A 766 23.54 -6.84 -0.41
CA THR A 766 24.06 -8.21 -0.75
C THR A 766 23.37 -9.26 0.03
N ASP A 767 23.75 -10.46 -0.26
CA ASP A 767 23.49 -11.61 0.56
C ASP A 767 24.83 -12.53 0.30
N SER A 768 24.99 -13.92 0.54
CA SER A 768 25.73 -15.12 -0.17
C SER A 768 25.49 -15.85 -1.65
N LEU A 769 24.28 -16.15 -2.30
CA LEU A 769 23.51 -15.88 -3.63
C LEU A 769 22.98 -14.56 -4.50
N ASN A 770 23.22 -13.22 -4.36
CA ASN A 770 23.01 -11.92 -5.09
C ASN A 770 24.08 -10.80 -4.61
N GLY A 771 24.50 -9.85 -5.47
CA GLY A 771 25.72 -8.94 -5.45
C GLY A 771 25.44 -7.66 -6.35
N LEU A 772 25.80 -6.35 -6.15
CA LEU A 772 24.90 -5.15 -5.88
C LEU A 772 23.58 -5.20 -6.88
N GLU A 773 22.24 -5.49 -6.56
CA GLU A 773 20.74 -5.56 -6.80
C GLU A 773 19.90 -4.32 -6.57
N LEU A 774 18.62 -4.41 -6.32
CA LEU A 774 17.85 -3.31 -5.81
C LEU A 774 17.43 -3.89 -4.32
N TRP A 775 16.73 -3.35 -3.28
CA TRP A 775 16.47 -3.95 -1.90
C TRP A 775 15.18 -3.77 -0.89
N LYS A 776 13.85 -4.09 -0.89
CA LYS A 776 12.81 -3.17 -0.25
C LYS A 776 12.48 -3.19 1.23
N THR A 777 11.87 -2.05 1.77
CA THR A 777 11.26 -1.85 3.13
C THR A 777 10.84 -0.61 3.80
N ASP A 778 10.62 -0.52 5.17
CA ASP A 778 9.59 -0.28 6.17
C ASP A 778 9.91 0.18 7.87
N GLY A 779 10.17 -0.28 9.16
CA GLY A 779 11.01 -1.32 9.81
C GLY A 779 10.91 -1.85 11.19
N THR A 780 10.99 -3.19 11.22
CA THR A 780 9.84 -4.12 11.17
C THR A 780 10.26 -5.49 10.55
N ALA A 781 10.08 -6.71 11.15
CA ALA A 781 10.75 -8.00 10.71
C ALA A 781 10.19 -9.07 9.77
N LEU A 782 8.89 -9.12 9.43
CA LEU A 782 8.30 -10.03 8.38
C LEU A 782 8.03 -9.76 6.87
N GLY A 783 7.89 -8.57 6.32
CA GLY A 783 8.18 -8.38 4.91
C GLY A 783 9.72 -8.32 4.48
N THR A 784 10.79 -7.34 4.44
CA THR A 784 12.13 -6.79 3.77
C THR A 784 12.93 -7.27 2.49
N GLU A 785 12.44 -7.36 1.22
CA GLU A 785 12.71 -8.55 0.20
C GLU A 785 13.11 -7.91 -1.04
N MET A 786 13.53 -8.82 -1.94
CA MET A 786 13.98 -8.86 -3.34
C MET A 786 12.92 -8.26 -4.09
N VAL A 787 13.29 -7.28 -4.82
CA VAL A 787 12.28 -6.55 -5.47
C VAL A 787 12.27 -7.42 -6.80
N LYS A 788 13.36 -7.79 -7.49
CA LYS A 788 13.36 -8.83 -8.61
C LYS A 788 14.84 -8.92 -9.03
N ALA A 789 15.37 -10.13 -9.31
CA ALA A 789 16.84 -10.25 -9.31
C ALA A 789 17.46 -9.65 -10.58
N ILE A 790 18.01 -8.44 -10.52
CA ILE A 790 18.11 -7.57 -11.70
C ILE A 790 19.10 -8.05 -12.66
N TYR A 791 20.36 -7.91 -12.33
CA TYR A 791 21.35 -8.81 -12.82
C TYR A 791 21.05 -10.07 -12.05
N PRO A 792 20.92 -11.21 -12.67
CA PRO A 792 20.94 -12.47 -11.90
C PRO A 792 22.38 -12.99 -11.96
N GLY A 793 22.98 -13.52 -10.86
CA GLY A 793 24.32 -14.19 -11.08
C GLY A 793 25.51 -14.02 -10.12
N MET A 794 26.54 -13.23 -10.37
CA MET A 794 27.45 -12.81 -9.31
C MET A 794 27.96 -11.36 -9.61
N GLY A 795 27.05 -10.43 -9.73
CA GLY A 795 27.12 -9.30 -10.64
C GLY A 795 26.40 -8.12 -9.93
N GLY A 796 25.29 -7.59 -10.48
CA GLY A 796 24.67 -6.36 -9.96
C GLY A 796 24.36 -5.08 -10.85
N ALA A 797 23.54 -4.04 -10.52
CA ALA A 797 22.83 -3.09 -11.50
C ALA A 797 23.45 -1.75 -11.54
N GLU A 798 24.70 -1.70 -11.24
CA GLU A 798 25.29 -0.39 -11.07
C GLU A 798 24.69 0.62 -9.97
N ILE A 799 23.45 1.15 -9.91
CA ILE A 799 22.82 2.31 -9.07
C ILE A 799 23.61 3.34 -8.22
N THR A 800 23.41 4.58 -8.59
CA THR A 800 24.08 5.74 -7.98
C THR A 800 23.04 6.49 -7.38
N GLU A 801 21.96 6.75 -8.14
CA GLU A 801 21.11 7.90 -8.01
C GLU A 801 19.65 7.52 -8.21
N ILE A 802 18.80 8.38 -7.69
CA ILE A 802 17.47 8.06 -7.16
C ILE A 802 16.99 9.51 -6.61
N ILE A 803 15.83 10.32 -6.46
CA ILE A 803 14.29 10.56 -6.67
C ILE A 803 13.05 9.65 -6.89
N ALA A 804 12.50 9.38 -5.76
CA ALA A 804 11.11 9.12 -5.58
C ALA A 804 10.11 9.92 -6.43
N VAL A 805 8.90 9.47 -6.71
CA VAL A 805 7.92 10.16 -7.57
C VAL A 805 6.52 9.77 -7.23
N ARG A 806 5.84 10.49 -6.33
CA ARG A 806 4.52 9.92 -5.98
C ARG A 806 4.72 8.57 -5.38
N ASP A 807 3.80 7.68 -5.65
CA ASP A 807 4.00 6.27 -5.35
C ASP A 807 4.85 5.50 -6.34
N GLN A 808 5.65 6.25 -7.06
CA GLN A 808 6.56 5.80 -8.07
C GLN A 808 7.89 6.50 -7.79
N ILE A 809 8.96 6.21 -8.52
CA ILE A 809 10.40 6.46 -8.30
C ILE A 809 11.22 6.27 -9.56
N TYR A 810 12.04 7.24 -9.76
CA TYR A 810 12.55 7.34 -11.07
C TYR A 810 14.08 7.12 -11.09
N PHE A 811 14.72 5.94 -10.80
CA PHE A 811 16.14 5.33 -10.98
C PHE A 811 16.89 4.49 -12.11
N ASN A 812 17.96 3.71 -11.91
CA ASN A 812 18.86 3.20 -12.94
C ASN A 812 19.62 2.10 -12.37
N ALA A 813 19.38 1.04 -13.07
CA ALA A 813 19.96 -0.18 -12.69
C ALA A 813 20.41 -0.96 -13.99
N ASN A 814 21.51 -1.90 -14.02
CA ASN A 814 22.23 -3.21 -14.71
C ASN A 814 21.95 -4.41 -15.75
N ASP A 815 21.35 -4.52 -16.98
CA ASP A 815 20.52 -5.67 -17.46
C ASP A 815 21.26 -7.03 -17.50
N SER A 816 22.63 -7.00 -17.53
CA SER A 816 23.82 -7.38 -18.53
C SER A 816 24.32 -6.72 -20.23
N LEU A 817 23.79 -6.23 -21.58
CA LEU A 817 22.50 -5.93 -22.62
C LEU A 817 22.01 -4.48 -23.22
N HIS A 818 21.06 -3.64 -22.73
CA HIS A 818 20.67 -2.25 -23.16
C HIS A 818 21.64 -1.10 -22.76
N GLY A 819 22.88 -1.41 -22.32
CA GLY A 819 23.83 -0.37 -21.79
C GLY A 819 23.34 0.38 -20.57
N LYS A 820 24.08 1.37 -19.95
CA LYS A 820 24.08 1.69 -18.47
C LYS A 820 22.73 1.77 -17.76
N GLU A 821 21.66 1.67 -18.37
CA GLU A 821 19.53 3.40 -19.42
C GLU A 821 18.34 4.13 -18.49
N ILE A 822 17.81 5.31 -17.89
CA ILE A 822 16.31 5.70 -17.24
C ILE A 822 15.61 5.00 -15.98
N TRP A 823 14.61 4.13 -15.42
CA TRP A 823 13.82 2.74 -15.51
C TRP A 823 12.71 3.10 -14.62
N LYS A 824 11.96 2.28 -13.95
CA LYS A 824 10.76 2.80 -13.28
C LYS A 824 10.33 1.68 -12.25
N SER A 825 9.71 1.91 -11.07
CA SER A 825 8.54 0.99 -10.62
C SER A 825 7.53 1.59 -9.63
N ASP A 826 6.42 0.86 -9.37
CA ASP A 826 5.20 1.18 -8.57
C ASP A 826 5.06 0.27 -7.34
N GLY A 827 5.69 -0.90 -7.41
CA GLY A 827 5.60 -1.80 -6.27
C GLY A 827 6.57 -2.89 -6.56
N SER A 828 6.22 -3.70 -7.54
CA SER A 828 6.16 -5.15 -7.40
C SER A 828 6.39 -6.00 -8.64
N THR A 829 7.13 -7.13 -8.64
CA THR A 829 8.00 -7.54 -9.81
C THR A 829 7.56 -7.18 -11.26
N SER A 830 6.28 -7.32 -11.59
CA SER A 830 5.64 -6.96 -12.87
C SER A 830 5.74 -5.50 -13.36
N GLY A 831 5.41 -4.51 -12.55
CA GLY A 831 5.35 -3.12 -13.12
C GLY A 831 6.76 -2.55 -13.18
N THR A 832 7.79 -3.37 -13.39
CA THR A 832 9.14 -2.94 -13.67
C THR A 832 9.38 -3.49 -15.05
N VAL A 833 9.31 -2.56 -16.00
CA VAL A 833 9.28 -2.82 -17.47
C VAL A 833 9.83 -1.63 -18.29
N LEU A 834 10.74 -1.67 -19.32
CA LEU A 834 11.79 -0.70 -19.90
C LEU A 834 11.37 0.58 -20.71
N VAL A 835 11.84 1.87 -20.58
CA VAL A 835 11.00 3.06 -21.25
C VAL A 835 11.22 3.02 -22.68
N THR A 836 12.51 3.03 -22.93
CA THR A 836 13.01 3.43 -24.20
C THR A 836 14.49 3.26 -24.05
N ASP A 837 15.00 2.81 -25.18
CA ASP A 837 16.43 2.78 -25.42
C ASP A 837 16.79 4.15 -26.02
N LEU A 838 16.93 5.17 -25.17
CA LEU A 838 17.33 6.51 -25.64
C LEU A 838 18.74 6.50 -26.25
N TYR A 839 19.53 5.43 -26.01
CA TYR A 839 20.72 5.12 -26.84
C TYR A 839 20.67 3.65 -27.22
N PRO A 840 20.20 3.38 -28.44
CA PRO A 840 19.95 2.02 -28.87
C PRO A 840 21.19 1.11 -28.75
N GLY A 841 20.99 -0.04 -28.06
CA GLY A 841 21.97 -1.13 -28.04
C GLY A 841 22.61 -1.32 -26.67
N THR A 842 23.77 -1.97 -26.65
CA THR A 842 24.40 -2.27 -25.35
C THR A 842 25.05 -1.08 -24.72
N ARG A 843 25.06 0.12 -25.33
CA ARG A 843 25.76 1.30 -24.78
C ARG A 843 24.71 2.24 -24.26
N GLY A 844 25.02 2.84 -23.12
CA GLY A 844 24.09 3.79 -22.61
C GLY A 844 24.27 5.20 -23.25
N SER A 845 23.21 5.93 -23.66
CA SER A 845 22.99 7.42 -23.52
C SER A 845 23.61 7.85 -22.16
N ASN A 846 23.13 7.95 -20.90
CA ASN A 846 23.72 8.08 -19.56
C ASN A 846 22.95 9.11 -18.74
N ALA A 847 21.81 8.63 -18.33
CA ALA A 847 20.78 9.42 -17.67
C ALA A 847 20.62 10.33 -16.37
N LYS A 848 21.41 11.34 -16.07
CA LYS A 848 21.76 11.51 -14.65
C LYS A 848 21.20 12.75 -14.04
N LEU A 849 21.66 12.85 -12.77
CA LEU A 849 21.49 13.88 -11.79
C LEU A 849 20.08 14.00 -11.23
N PHE A 850 19.28 13.39 -10.27
CA PHE A 850 17.75 13.56 -10.17
C PHE A 850 16.94 14.80 -9.81
N THR A 851 15.85 15.10 -10.60
CA THR A 851 14.96 16.26 -10.45
C THR A 851 13.80 16.54 -11.45
N LEU A 852 12.67 17.12 -11.02
CA LEU A 852 11.47 17.42 -11.81
C LEU A 852 11.02 18.80 -11.63
N TYR A 853 10.34 19.31 -12.64
CA TYR A 853 9.65 20.56 -12.52
C TYR A 853 8.15 20.40 -12.77
N GLY A 854 7.34 20.82 -11.77
CA GLY A 854 5.89 20.63 -11.80
C GLY A 854 5.61 19.13 -11.93
N ASP A 855 4.89 18.82 -13.00
CA ASP A 855 4.45 17.45 -13.32
C ASP A 855 5.33 16.76 -14.36
N SER A 856 6.53 17.30 -14.57
CA SER A 856 7.42 16.81 -15.61
C SER A 856 8.78 16.68 -15.03
N LEU A 857 9.62 15.92 -15.73
CA LEU A 857 10.89 15.55 -15.17
C LEU A 857 12.05 16.03 -15.97
N TYR A 858 13.13 16.34 -15.22
CA TYR A 858 14.16 17.25 -15.58
C TYR A 858 15.66 16.74 -15.55
N PHE A 859 16.16 15.91 -16.53
CA PHE A 859 17.35 15.10 -16.71
C PHE A 859 18.38 15.36 -17.80
N ALA A 860 19.59 14.79 -17.63
CA ALA A 860 20.69 14.89 -18.64
C ALA A 860 21.14 13.91 -19.68
N ALA A 861 20.93 14.15 -21.02
CA ALA A 861 21.31 13.16 -22.06
C ALA A 861 22.16 13.47 -23.25
N GLU A 862 23.09 12.59 -23.53
CA GLU A 862 23.36 12.13 -24.88
C GLU A 862 22.22 11.42 -25.58
N HIS A 863 22.23 11.80 -26.83
CA HIS A 863 21.56 11.01 -27.82
C HIS A 863 22.52 11.03 -28.99
N PRO A 864 22.56 9.95 -29.79
CA PRO A 864 23.47 9.88 -30.92
C PRO A 864 23.36 11.08 -31.89
N SER A 865 22.20 11.77 -31.89
CA SER A 865 21.98 12.95 -32.77
C SER A 865 22.12 14.33 -32.11
N TYR A 866 22.15 14.41 -30.77
CA TYR A 866 22.19 15.73 -30.10
C TYR A 866 23.44 15.87 -29.22
N GLY A 867 24.22 14.77 -29.06
CA GLY A 867 25.22 14.77 -27.98
C GLY A 867 24.46 15.00 -26.66
N GLU A 868 25.25 15.39 -25.67
CA GLU A 868 24.77 15.41 -24.30
C GLU A 868 23.87 16.63 -24.11
N GLU A 869 22.62 16.55 -24.58
CA GLU A 869 21.54 17.54 -24.62
C GLU A 869 20.30 17.18 -23.62
N LEU A 870 19.35 18.07 -23.34
CA LEU A 870 18.26 18.08 -22.37
C LEU A 870 16.84 18.08 -22.83
N TRP A 871 16.06 17.12 -22.44
CA TRP A 871 14.66 17.06 -22.88
C TRP A 871 13.80 17.19 -21.61
N TYR A 872 12.59 16.61 -21.50
CA TYR A 872 11.73 16.48 -20.30
C TYR A 872 10.60 15.51 -20.61
N MET A 873 10.30 14.63 -19.64
CA MET A 873 9.13 13.75 -19.82
C MET A 873 8.07 14.13 -18.80
N TYR A 874 6.80 13.80 -19.07
CA TYR A 874 5.73 14.06 -18.08
C TYR A 874 5.71 12.94 -17.05
N THR A 875 5.35 13.31 -15.83
CA THR A 875 5.39 12.44 -14.62
C THR A 875 4.02 12.25 -14.04
N ASN A 876 3.20 13.31 -14.20
CA ASN A 876 1.81 13.30 -13.79
C ASN A 876 0.93 12.65 -14.87
N CYS A 877 1.41 11.51 -15.40
CA CYS A 877 0.53 10.80 -16.32
C CYS A 877 -0.60 10.16 -15.49
N MET A 878 -1.82 10.64 -15.75
CA MET A 878 -3.07 10.03 -15.28
C MET A 878 -3.02 8.49 -15.27
N ARG A 879 -3.38 7.88 -14.13
CA ARG A 879 -3.28 6.41 -13.99
C ARG A 879 -4.60 5.79 -14.44
N ALA A 880 -4.59 5.13 -15.61
CA ALA A 880 -5.79 4.45 -16.12
C ALA A 880 -6.26 3.39 -15.10
N GLY A 881 -7.56 3.41 -14.82
CA GLY A 881 -8.17 2.50 -13.83
C GLY A 881 -9.62 2.28 -14.26
N PHE A 882 -10.12 1.05 -14.05
CA PHE A 882 -11.56 0.82 -14.21
C PHE A 882 -12.03 -0.34 -13.34
N GLU A 883 -13.34 -0.31 -13.06
CA GLU A 883 -14.03 -1.39 -12.37
C GLU A 883 -15.02 -2.06 -13.34
N VAL A 884 -15.04 -3.39 -13.28
CA VAL A 884 -16.03 -4.20 -14.02
C VAL A 884 -16.37 -5.42 -13.17
N SER A 885 -17.66 -5.77 -13.15
CA SER A 885 -18.13 -6.98 -12.42
C SER A 885 -18.47 -8.08 -13.41
N ALA A 886 -18.39 -9.34 -12.92
CA ALA A 886 -18.81 -10.47 -13.76
C ALA A 886 -20.30 -10.33 -14.17
N THR A 887 -20.62 -10.89 -15.35
CA THR A 887 -21.97 -10.73 -15.97
C THR A 887 -22.39 -11.99 -16.71
N CYS A 888 -23.59 -11.97 -17.30
CA CYS A 888 -24.08 -13.05 -18.16
C CYS A 888 -23.82 -12.77 -19.64
N VAL A 889 -23.75 -13.88 -20.39
CA VAL A 889 -23.76 -13.80 -21.87
C VAL A 889 -25.00 -13.03 -22.34
N ASN A 890 -24.80 -12.18 -23.37
CA ASN A 890 -25.85 -11.28 -23.93
C ASN A 890 -26.46 -10.25 -22.96
N GLN A 891 -25.85 -10.05 -21.78
CA GLN A 891 -26.27 -8.96 -20.88
C GLN A 891 -25.33 -7.75 -21.04
N GLU A 892 -25.94 -6.56 -21.11
CA GLU A 892 -25.16 -5.32 -21.21
C GLU A 892 -24.44 -5.02 -19.88
N ILE A 893 -23.15 -4.69 -19.98
CA ILE A 893 -22.34 -4.26 -18.83
C ILE A 893 -21.75 -2.88 -19.06
N GLN A 894 -21.60 -2.14 -17.96
CA GLN A 894 -20.90 -0.86 -18.00
C GLN A 894 -19.46 -1.04 -17.52
N MET A 895 -18.52 -0.47 -18.28
CA MET A 895 -17.16 -0.28 -17.75
C MET A 895 -17.15 1.03 -16.94
N LEU A 896 -16.84 0.93 -15.64
CA LEU A 896 -16.81 2.13 -14.78
C LEU A 896 -15.38 2.64 -14.66
N ASP A 897 -15.13 3.81 -15.23
CA ASP A 897 -13.82 4.46 -15.12
C ASP A 897 -13.49 4.78 -13.64
N ARG A 898 -12.22 4.50 -13.32
CA ARG A 898 -11.55 4.85 -12.06
C ARG A 898 -10.18 5.43 -12.37
N THR A 899 -10.04 6.03 -13.55
CA THR A 899 -8.78 6.68 -13.91
C THR A 899 -8.52 7.81 -12.94
N ASP A 900 -7.36 7.72 -12.27
CA ASP A 900 -6.89 8.88 -11.50
C ASP A 900 -6.43 9.94 -12.52
N SER A 901 -7.40 10.83 -12.80
CA SER A 901 -7.20 11.91 -13.80
C SER A 901 -6.28 13.01 -13.30
N LEU A 902 -5.93 13.02 -12.00
CA LEU A 902 -5.01 14.03 -11.42
C LEU A 902 -5.46 15.48 -11.70
N GLN A 903 -6.81 15.65 -11.78
CA GLN A 903 -7.51 16.91 -12.16
C GLN A 903 -7.28 17.41 -13.60
N GLU A 904 -6.70 16.59 -14.48
CA GLU A 904 -6.65 16.95 -15.91
C GLU A 904 -8.04 16.91 -16.56
N THR A 905 -8.24 17.82 -17.53
CA THR A 905 -9.51 17.88 -18.31
C THR A 905 -9.21 17.64 -19.79
N GLY A 906 -10.22 17.12 -20.52
CA GLY A 906 -10.05 16.83 -21.98
C GLY A 906 -9.39 15.47 -22.25
N LEU A 907 -9.63 14.47 -21.38
CA LEU A 907 -9.11 13.10 -21.59
C LEU A 907 -9.93 12.35 -22.66
N SER A 908 -9.23 11.54 -23.47
CA SER A 908 -9.87 10.58 -24.41
C SER A 908 -9.68 9.15 -23.90
N TYR A 909 -10.74 8.34 -24.05
CA TYR A 909 -10.77 6.96 -23.50
C TYR A 909 -11.04 6.00 -24.66
N THR A 910 -10.21 4.95 -24.74
CA THR A 910 -10.28 3.92 -25.78
C THR A 910 -10.28 2.56 -25.08
N TRP A 911 -11.18 1.67 -25.51
CA TRP A 911 -11.35 0.38 -24.84
C TRP A 911 -11.20 -0.75 -25.85
N ASP A 912 -10.50 -1.83 -25.47
CA ASP A 912 -10.58 -3.14 -26.15
C ASP A 912 -11.24 -4.11 -25.17
N PHE A 913 -12.34 -4.75 -25.61
CA PHE A 913 -13.13 -5.60 -24.70
C PHE A 913 -12.63 -7.05 -24.66
N GLY A 914 -11.57 -7.40 -25.42
CA GLY A 914 -10.95 -8.74 -25.39
C GLY A 914 -11.69 -9.78 -26.25
N ASP A 915 -12.78 -9.39 -26.94
CA ASP A 915 -13.51 -10.25 -27.90
C ASP A 915 -13.31 -9.80 -29.37
N GLY A 916 -12.36 -8.86 -29.58
CA GLY A 916 -12.07 -8.27 -30.91
C GLY A 916 -12.92 -7.01 -31.22
N SER A 917 -13.75 -6.55 -30.28
CA SER A 917 -14.46 -5.26 -30.41
C SER A 917 -13.86 -4.17 -29.52
N THR A 918 -14.12 -2.90 -29.89
CA THR A 918 -13.56 -1.73 -29.17
C THR A 918 -14.64 -0.70 -28.83
N GLY A 919 -14.34 0.15 -27.84
CA GLY A 919 -15.26 1.22 -27.37
C GLY A 919 -14.53 2.56 -27.17
N MET A 920 -15.33 3.64 -27.04
CA MET A 920 -14.79 4.99 -26.74
C MET A 920 -15.63 5.66 -25.65
N GLY A 921 -15.01 6.63 -24.97
CA GLY A 921 -15.70 7.47 -23.95
C GLY A 921 -15.50 6.91 -22.52
N LEU A 922 -15.96 7.70 -21.54
CA LEU A 922 -15.60 7.48 -20.12
C LEU A 922 -16.14 6.15 -19.57
N ASN A 923 -17.44 5.85 -19.79
CA ASN A 923 -18.05 4.62 -19.22
C ASN A 923 -18.85 3.89 -20.32
N PRO A 924 -18.18 3.24 -21.29
CA PRO A 924 -18.88 2.57 -22.38
C PRO A 924 -19.66 1.35 -21.87
N MET A 925 -20.73 1.04 -22.62
CA MET A 925 -21.47 -0.22 -22.42
C MET A 925 -20.96 -1.26 -23.43
N HIS A 926 -20.92 -2.55 -23.00
CA HIS A 926 -20.57 -3.65 -23.91
C HIS A 926 -21.43 -4.88 -23.64
N THR A 927 -21.53 -5.78 -24.64
CA THR A 927 -22.26 -7.07 -24.49
C THR A 927 -21.45 -8.19 -25.12
N TYR A 928 -21.19 -9.26 -24.32
CA TYR A 928 -20.44 -10.42 -24.82
C TYR A 928 -21.37 -11.50 -25.38
N ALA A 929 -21.08 -11.96 -26.60
CA ALA A 929 -21.92 -12.98 -27.29
C ALA A 929 -21.63 -14.41 -26.82
N ASP A 930 -20.41 -14.65 -26.29
CA ASP A 930 -20.00 -16.00 -25.82
C ASP A 930 -19.55 -15.94 -24.35
N THR A 931 -19.60 -17.10 -23.68
CA THR A 931 -19.09 -17.22 -22.30
C THR A 931 -17.56 -17.34 -22.29
N GLY A 932 -16.90 -16.83 -21.24
CA GLY A 932 -15.43 -16.92 -21.21
C GLY A 932 -14.81 -15.99 -20.16
N LEU A 933 -13.46 -15.99 -20.16
CA LEU A 933 -12.70 -14.95 -19.45
C LEU A 933 -12.16 -14.00 -20.54
N TYR A 934 -12.61 -12.75 -20.49
CA TYR A 934 -12.17 -11.72 -21.46
C TYR A 934 -11.20 -10.78 -20.74
N GLN A 935 -10.08 -10.46 -21.43
CA GLN A 935 -9.17 -9.42 -20.94
C GLN A 935 -9.56 -8.08 -21.58
N ILE A 936 -10.04 -7.17 -20.74
CA ILE A 936 -10.38 -5.81 -21.19
C ILE A 936 -9.13 -4.94 -21.01
N GLN A 937 -8.84 -4.13 -22.02
CA GLN A 937 -7.82 -3.09 -21.94
C GLN A 937 -8.49 -1.71 -22.05
N LEU A 938 -8.18 -0.84 -21.08
CA LEU A 938 -8.49 0.59 -21.18
C LEU A 938 -7.20 1.32 -21.52
N GLU A 939 -7.27 2.19 -22.53
CA GLU A 939 -6.24 3.21 -22.81
C GLU A 939 -6.87 4.60 -22.64
N VAL A 940 -6.24 5.45 -21.83
CA VAL A 940 -6.71 6.83 -21.66
C VAL A 940 -5.57 7.76 -22.09
N THR A 941 -5.93 8.88 -22.76
CA THR A 941 -4.94 9.84 -23.25
C THR A 941 -5.36 11.27 -22.86
N SER A 942 -4.41 12.09 -22.40
CA SER A 942 -4.68 13.51 -22.11
C SER A 942 -4.46 14.43 -23.30
N ALA A 943 -5.00 15.66 -23.17
CA ALA A 943 -4.84 16.69 -24.23
C ALA A 943 -3.36 17.08 -24.48
N GLY A 944 -2.45 16.85 -23.49
CA GLY A 944 -0.99 17.07 -23.63
C GLY A 944 -0.25 15.88 -24.30
N GLY A 945 -0.99 14.80 -24.65
CA GLY A 945 -0.41 13.60 -25.31
C GLY A 945 0.13 12.55 -24.31
N CYS A 946 -0.18 12.65 -23.00
CA CYS A 946 0.07 11.54 -22.06
C CYS A 946 -0.93 10.40 -22.32
N SER A 947 -0.51 9.13 -22.47
CA SER A 947 -1.36 7.94 -22.66
C SER A 947 -0.98 6.86 -21.63
N THR A 948 -1.97 6.33 -20.91
CA THR A 948 -1.74 5.17 -20.02
C THR A 948 -2.76 4.08 -20.31
N SER A 949 -2.35 2.82 -20.04
CA SER A 949 -3.29 1.70 -20.23
C SER A 949 -3.29 0.75 -19.05
N VAL A 950 -4.46 0.15 -18.79
CA VAL A 950 -4.62 -0.86 -17.74
C VAL A 950 -5.41 -2.03 -18.33
N GLN A 951 -5.05 -3.26 -17.88
CA GLN A 951 -5.81 -4.46 -18.25
C GLN A 951 -6.46 -5.07 -17.00
N SER A 952 -7.69 -5.54 -17.17
CA SER A 952 -8.38 -6.32 -16.14
C SER A 952 -9.29 -7.34 -16.82
N SER A 953 -9.48 -8.49 -16.15
CA SER A 953 -10.31 -9.56 -16.76
C SER A 953 -11.73 -9.54 -16.21
N VAL A 954 -12.71 -9.72 -17.11
CA VAL A 954 -14.10 -10.00 -16.69
C VAL A 954 -14.46 -11.44 -17.09
N ARG A 955 -15.11 -12.14 -16.15
CA ARG A 955 -15.68 -13.47 -16.49
C ARG A 955 -17.15 -13.30 -16.86
N VAL A 956 -17.49 -13.84 -18.04
CA VAL A 956 -18.87 -13.87 -18.56
C VAL A 956 -19.38 -15.30 -18.38
N TYR A 957 -20.42 -15.42 -17.55
CA TYR A 957 -21.04 -16.72 -17.26
C TYR A 957 -22.19 -17.00 -18.24
N ASP A 958 -22.46 -18.30 -18.39
CA ASP A 958 -23.75 -18.69 -19.01
C ASP A 958 -24.90 -18.43 -18.01
N VAL A 959 -26.11 -18.21 -18.57
CA VAL A 959 -27.30 -18.07 -17.71
C VAL A 959 -27.65 -19.48 -17.21
N PRO A 960 -27.78 -19.69 -15.87
CA PRO A 960 -28.24 -20.98 -15.36
C PRO A 960 -29.63 -21.28 -15.92
N SER A 961 -29.86 -22.54 -16.29
CA SER A 961 -31.23 -22.97 -16.71
C SER A 961 -31.79 -23.84 -15.57
N PRO A 962 -32.39 -23.22 -14.53
CA PRO A 962 -32.95 -23.96 -13.40
C PRO A 962 -34.06 -24.88 -13.86
N ASN A 963 -33.98 -26.09 -13.30
CA ASN A 963 -35.00 -27.13 -13.51
C ASN A 963 -34.99 -27.98 -12.25
N PHE A 964 -36.16 -28.57 -11.93
CA PHE A 964 -36.21 -29.52 -10.83
C PHE A 964 -37.33 -30.52 -11.05
N ALA A 965 -37.17 -31.68 -10.40
CA ALA A 965 -38.25 -32.67 -10.31
C ALA A 965 -38.69 -32.78 -8.84
N VAL A 966 -39.94 -33.24 -8.67
CA VAL A 966 -40.47 -33.63 -7.35
C VAL A 966 -40.88 -35.09 -7.44
N ASP A 967 -40.72 -35.82 -6.33
CA ASP A 967 -41.06 -37.25 -6.25
C ASP A 967 -42.55 -37.54 -6.55
N ALA A 968 -43.45 -36.62 -6.18
CA ALA A 968 -44.84 -36.62 -6.66
C ALA A 968 -45.37 -35.18 -6.69
N ASP A 969 -46.18 -34.84 -7.71
CA ASP A 969 -46.81 -33.49 -7.77
C ASP A 969 -48.07 -33.38 -6.89
N THR A 970 -48.55 -34.51 -6.36
CA THR A 970 -49.73 -34.55 -5.47
C THR A 970 -49.49 -35.57 -4.35
N GLN A 971 -49.65 -35.13 -3.08
CA GLN A 971 -49.56 -36.05 -1.92
C GLN A 971 -50.67 -35.75 -0.89
N CYS A 972 -50.86 -36.70 0.05
CA CYS A 972 -51.83 -36.51 1.13
C CYS A 972 -51.34 -35.46 2.13
N TYR A 973 -52.25 -34.57 2.57
CA TYR A 973 -51.87 -33.53 3.56
C TYR A 973 -51.34 -34.14 4.88
N ILE A 974 -51.77 -35.36 5.25
CA ILE A 974 -51.21 -36.03 6.45
C ILE A 974 -50.06 -36.95 6.01
N GLY A 975 -48.84 -36.63 6.49
CA GLY A 975 -47.65 -37.46 6.22
C GLY A 975 -46.95 -37.13 4.89
N ASN A 976 -47.28 -36.00 4.25
CA ASN A 976 -46.54 -35.55 3.05
C ASN A 976 -45.09 -35.19 3.37
N GLN A 977 -44.23 -35.55 2.42
CA GLN A 977 -42.84 -35.07 2.39
C GLN A 977 -42.44 -35.04 0.91
N PHE A 978 -42.52 -33.84 0.32
CA PHE A 978 -42.11 -33.67 -1.08
C PHE A 978 -40.59 -33.60 -1.12
N ALA A 979 -39.99 -34.50 -1.92
CA ALA A 979 -38.54 -34.51 -2.13
C ALA A 979 -38.20 -33.86 -3.48
N PHE A 980 -37.44 -32.76 -3.41
CA PHE A 980 -37.10 -31.98 -4.62
C PHE A 980 -35.69 -32.33 -5.07
N THR A 981 -35.57 -32.68 -6.36
CA THR A 981 -34.26 -32.93 -6.99
C THR A 981 -33.95 -31.80 -7.95
N ASN A 982 -32.85 -31.10 -7.69
CA ASN A 982 -32.38 -30.02 -8.56
C ASN A 982 -31.71 -30.60 -9.82
N LEU A 983 -32.26 -30.20 -10.97
CA LEU A 983 -31.81 -30.60 -12.31
C LEU A 983 -31.33 -29.37 -13.12
N THR A 984 -30.93 -28.30 -12.42
CA THR A 984 -30.43 -27.06 -13.07
C THR A 984 -29.30 -27.44 -14.03
N SER A 985 -29.42 -26.99 -15.29
CA SER A 985 -28.34 -27.16 -16.29
C SER A 985 -27.53 -25.85 -16.42
N ASN A 986 -26.39 -25.92 -17.16
CA ASN A 986 -25.38 -24.83 -17.22
C ASN A 986 -24.75 -24.51 -15.84
N GLN A 987 -24.39 -25.58 -15.09
CA GLN A 987 -23.80 -25.41 -13.75
C GLN A 987 -22.29 -25.08 -13.84
N ASN A 988 -21.88 -24.09 -13.04
CA ASN A 988 -20.46 -23.72 -12.86
C ASN A 988 -20.12 -23.81 -11.35
N SER A 989 -18.80 -23.73 -11.05
CA SER A 989 -18.35 -23.66 -9.64
C SER A 989 -19.00 -22.46 -8.92
N GLY A 990 -19.55 -22.70 -7.71
CA GLY A 990 -20.12 -21.61 -6.87
C GLY A 990 -21.62 -21.31 -7.08
N MET A 991 -22.39 -22.24 -7.70
CA MET A 991 -23.87 -22.08 -7.78
C MET A 991 -24.51 -22.01 -6.37
N LYS A 992 -25.49 -21.09 -6.25
CA LYS A 992 -26.36 -21.00 -5.05
C LYS A 992 -27.80 -21.23 -5.48
N TYR A 993 -28.54 -21.95 -4.62
CA TYR A 993 -29.95 -22.25 -4.88
C TYR A 993 -30.82 -21.61 -3.79
N THR A 994 -31.99 -21.13 -4.20
CA THR A 994 -32.99 -20.63 -3.25
C THR A 994 -34.33 -21.21 -3.66
N TRP A 995 -34.93 -21.93 -2.72
CA TRP A 995 -36.27 -22.51 -2.88
C TRP A 995 -37.28 -21.63 -2.13
N ASP A 996 -38.41 -21.35 -2.79
CA ASP A 996 -39.60 -20.81 -2.11
C ASP A 996 -40.72 -21.82 -2.34
N PHE A 997 -41.25 -22.35 -1.22
CA PHE A 997 -42.29 -23.40 -1.33
C PHE A 997 -43.71 -22.83 -1.43
N GLY A 998 -43.89 -21.50 -1.45
CA GLY A 998 -45.24 -20.88 -1.60
C GLY A 998 -46.07 -20.93 -0.29
N ASP A 999 -45.51 -21.42 0.83
CA ASP A 999 -46.15 -21.38 2.18
C ASP A 999 -45.39 -20.48 3.17
N ALA A 1000 -44.70 -19.45 2.62
CA ALA A 1000 -43.82 -18.52 3.37
C ALA A 1000 -42.59 -19.18 4.03
N LYS A 1001 -42.19 -20.36 3.52
CA LYS A 1001 -40.93 -21.02 3.93
C LYS A 1001 -40.01 -21.17 2.71
N SER A 1002 -38.71 -21.22 3.03
CA SER A 1002 -37.66 -21.29 2.00
C SER A 1002 -36.53 -22.22 2.43
N ASP A 1003 -35.74 -22.68 1.45
CA ASP A 1003 -34.51 -23.48 1.72
C ASP A 1003 -33.39 -23.06 0.74
N THR A 1004 -32.14 -23.41 1.09
CA THR A 1004 -30.95 -23.18 0.23
C THR A 1004 -30.18 -24.46 -0.08
N ALA A 1005 -30.62 -25.62 0.47
CA ALA A 1005 -30.02 -26.91 0.12
C ALA A 1005 -30.14 -27.21 -1.39
N THR A 1006 -29.15 -27.94 -1.92
CA THR A 1006 -29.19 -28.33 -3.35
C THR A 1006 -30.41 -29.20 -3.68
N ASN A 1007 -30.77 -30.15 -2.78
CA ASN A 1007 -31.96 -31.01 -2.95
C ASN A 1007 -32.73 -31.03 -1.61
N PRO A 1008 -33.70 -30.12 -1.41
CA PRO A 1008 -34.42 -30.03 -0.13
C PRO A 1008 -35.62 -30.99 -0.09
N ASN A 1009 -36.11 -31.21 1.15
CA ASN A 1009 -37.40 -31.87 1.36
C ASN A 1009 -38.35 -30.88 2.07
N HIS A 1010 -39.65 -30.93 1.73
CA HIS A 1010 -40.62 -30.01 2.37
C HIS A 1010 -41.95 -30.69 2.72
N THR A 1011 -42.54 -30.21 3.83
CA THR A 1011 -43.87 -30.68 4.29
C THR A 1011 -44.79 -29.47 4.49
N TYR A 1012 -45.93 -29.52 3.80
CA TYR A 1012 -46.98 -28.49 3.94
C TYR A 1012 -47.98 -28.84 5.04
N THR A 1013 -48.41 -27.79 5.78
CA THR A 1013 -49.32 -27.96 6.95
C THR A 1013 -50.79 -27.66 6.62
N SER A 1014 -51.11 -27.40 5.34
CA SER A 1014 -52.51 -27.17 4.92
C SER A 1014 -52.76 -27.79 3.55
N VAL A 1015 -54.06 -27.98 3.25
CA VAL A 1015 -54.51 -28.46 1.93
C VAL A 1015 -54.61 -27.26 0.99
N ASN A 1016 -53.75 -27.26 -0.04
CA ASN A 1016 -53.76 -26.19 -1.05
C ASN A 1016 -52.96 -26.66 -2.30
N THR A 1017 -53.00 -25.82 -3.34
CA THR A 1017 -51.99 -25.87 -4.40
C THR A 1017 -50.91 -24.84 -4.08
N PHE A 1018 -49.66 -25.32 -3.97
CA PHE A 1018 -48.50 -24.46 -3.67
C PHE A 1018 -47.61 -24.36 -4.91
N THR A 1019 -47.27 -23.11 -5.28
CA THR A 1019 -46.31 -22.90 -6.39
C THR A 1019 -44.90 -22.86 -5.79
N VAL A 1020 -44.12 -23.90 -6.10
CA VAL A 1020 -42.72 -23.99 -5.66
C VAL A 1020 -41.83 -23.34 -6.70
N TRP A 1021 -40.95 -22.43 -6.25
CA TRP A 1021 -39.95 -21.78 -7.10
C TRP A 1021 -38.56 -22.31 -6.73
N LEU A 1022 -37.77 -22.59 -7.79
CA LEU A 1022 -36.31 -22.74 -7.65
C LEU A 1022 -35.65 -21.57 -8.38
N LYS A 1023 -34.88 -20.78 -7.63
CA LYS A 1023 -33.97 -19.78 -8.21
C LYS A 1023 -32.54 -20.33 -8.13
N ALA A 1024 -31.88 -20.43 -9.29
CA ALA A 1024 -30.44 -20.72 -9.33
C ALA A 1024 -29.68 -19.42 -9.57
N THR A 1025 -28.57 -19.23 -8.86
CA THR A 1025 -27.77 -17.98 -8.97
C THR A 1025 -26.28 -18.33 -9.01
N GLN A 1026 -25.62 -17.90 -10.09
CA GLN A 1026 -24.17 -18.10 -10.28
C GLN A 1026 -23.39 -16.87 -9.79
N SER A 1027 -22.63 -17.05 -8.70
CA SER A 1027 -21.71 -16.03 -8.13
C SER A 1027 -22.31 -14.60 -7.96
N GLY A 1028 -23.65 -14.50 -7.87
CA GLY A 1028 -24.37 -13.20 -7.74
C GLY A 1028 -24.61 -12.44 -9.07
N ALA A 1029 -24.03 -12.89 -10.21
CA ALA A 1029 -24.15 -12.17 -11.49
C ALA A 1029 -25.32 -12.67 -12.35
N CYS A 1030 -25.48 -14.01 -12.47
CA CYS A 1030 -26.53 -14.60 -13.32
C CYS A 1030 -27.53 -15.36 -12.48
N ALA A 1031 -28.83 -15.08 -12.71
CA ALA A 1031 -29.88 -15.84 -12.04
C ALA A 1031 -31.07 -16.02 -12.99
N ASP A 1032 -31.70 -17.19 -12.82
CA ASP A 1032 -33.01 -17.42 -13.44
C ASP A 1032 -33.83 -18.25 -12.43
N SER A 1033 -35.12 -18.43 -12.75
CA SER A 1033 -36.03 -19.15 -11.86
C SER A 1033 -37.05 -19.95 -12.65
N VAL A 1034 -37.40 -21.12 -12.08
CA VAL A 1034 -38.48 -21.96 -12.63
C VAL A 1034 -39.45 -22.28 -11.50
N SER A 1035 -40.72 -22.55 -11.89
CA SER A 1035 -41.73 -22.93 -10.89
C SER A 1035 -42.50 -24.17 -11.31
N LEU A 1036 -42.93 -24.95 -10.29
CA LEU A 1036 -43.86 -26.07 -10.50
C LEU A 1036 -44.89 -26.06 -9.35
N ASN A 1037 -46.14 -26.44 -9.68
CA ASN A 1037 -47.18 -26.54 -8.64
C ASN A 1037 -47.17 -27.94 -8.03
N VAL A 1038 -47.22 -27.97 -6.69
CA VAL A 1038 -47.52 -29.22 -5.94
C VAL A 1038 -48.83 -29.07 -5.20
N VAL A 1039 -49.53 -30.20 -5.00
CA VAL A 1039 -50.87 -30.18 -4.40
C VAL A 1039 -50.89 -31.10 -3.19
N THR A 1040 -51.32 -30.52 -2.05
CA THR A 1040 -51.74 -31.38 -0.91
C THR A 1040 -53.24 -31.55 -0.93
N ILE A 1041 -53.68 -32.82 -0.80
CA ILE A 1041 -55.13 -33.11 -0.83
C ILE A 1041 -55.57 -33.77 0.48
N ASN A 1042 -56.86 -33.55 0.80
CA ASN A 1042 -57.47 -34.23 1.94
C ASN A 1042 -57.67 -35.73 1.67
N ALA A 1043 -57.72 -36.48 2.78
CA ALA A 1043 -58.30 -37.82 2.71
C ALA A 1043 -59.78 -37.74 2.25
N PRO A 1044 -60.27 -38.76 1.53
CA PRO A 1044 -61.67 -38.85 1.18
C PRO A 1044 -62.52 -38.88 2.47
N SER A 1045 -63.75 -38.35 2.36
CA SER A 1045 -64.70 -38.46 3.49
C SER A 1045 -65.04 -39.93 3.74
N ALA A 1046 -65.23 -40.29 5.03
CA ALA A 1046 -65.55 -41.70 5.35
C ALA A 1046 -66.83 -42.14 4.59
N PRO A 1047 -66.77 -43.21 3.79
CA PRO A 1047 -67.85 -43.53 2.86
C PRO A 1047 -69.08 -44.05 3.63
N LEU A 1048 -70.26 -43.68 3.12
CA LEU A 1048 -71.52 -44.09 3.78
C LEU A 1048 -71.89 -45.53 3.38
N ILE A 1049 -71.80 -46.45 4.35
CA ILE A 1049 -72.22 -47.85 4.11
C ILE A 1049 -73.75 -47.92 3.99
N THR A 1050 -74.20 -48.59 2.93
CA THR A 1050 -75.63 -48.88 2.68
C THR A 1050 -75.82 -50.40 2.53
N GLY A 1051 -76.98 -50.89 2.97
CA GLY A 1051 -77.27 -52.35 2.96
C GLY A 1051 -78.30 -52.65 4.06
N LYS A 1052 -79.18 -53.65 3.80
CA LYS A 1052 -80.17 -54.12 4.80
C LYS A 1052 -80.05 -55.63 4.91
N SER A 1053 -80.27 -56.15 6.13
CA SER A 1053 -80.25 -57.61 6.31
C SER A 1053 -81.52 -58.26 5.76
N VAL A 1054 -81.36 -59.33 4.95
CA VAL A 1054 -82.53 -60.06 4.38
C VAL A 1054 -82.52 -61.50 4.92
N SER A 1055 -83.61 -61.84 5.64
CA SER A 1055 -83.65 -62.97 6.60
C SER A 1055 -83.73 -64.39 6.01
N THR A 1056 -83.36 -64.61 4.73
CA THR A 1056 -83.59 -65.95 4.13
C THR A 1056 -82.32 -66.76 3.87
N ASN A 1057 -81.13 -66.14 3.66
CA ASN A 1057 -79.95 -66.93 3.20
C ASN A 1057 -78.62 -66.69 3.98
N GLN A 1058 -78.66 -66.00 5.14
CA GLN A 1058 -77.45 -65.64 5.94
C GLN A 1058 -76.34 -64.88 5.16
N GLN A 1059 -76.70 -64.23 4.04
CA GLN A 1059 -75.75 -63.40 3.28
C GLN A 1059 -76.38 -62.04 3.07
N ASP A 1060 -75.60 -60.99 3.38
CA ASP A 1060 -76.03 -59.61 3.13
C ASP A 1060 -74.99 -58.89 2.27
N THR A 1061 -75.49 -57.99 1.42
CA THR A 1061 -74.63 -57.17 0.56
C THR A 1061 -74.55 -55.76 1.16
N PHE A 1062 -73.31 -55.27 1.30
CA PHE A 1062 -73.07 -53.88 1.73
C PHE A 1062 -72.35 -53.15 0.60
N SER A 1063 -72.86 -51.95 0.31
CA SER A 1063 -72.28 -51.11 -0.75
C SER A 1063 -72.08 -49.69 -0.24
N ILE A 1064 -71.15 -49.00 -0.88
CA ILE A 1064 -70.96 -47.55 -0.74
C ILE A 1064 -71.17 -46.91 -2.12
N THR A 1065 -71.26 -45.58 -2.16
CA THR A 1065 -71.21 -44.89 -3.47
C THR A 1065 -69.74 -44.88 -3.94
N PRO A 1066 -69.41 -45.46 -5.11
CA PRO A 1066 -68.03 -45.52 -5.58
C PRO A 1066 -67.54 -44.12 -6.00
N ASN A 1067 -66.36 -43.75 -5.48
CA ASN A 1067 -65.55 -42.67 -6.07
C ASN A 1067 -64.56 -43.28 -7.09
N ALA A 1068 -64.51 -42.66 -8.28
CA ALA A 1068 -63.66 -43.18 -9.36
C ALA A 1068 -62.17 -43.12 -8.95
N GLY A 1069 -61.47 -44.26 -9.14
CA GLY A 1069 -60.02 -44.36 -8.82
C GLY A 1069 -59.72 -44.67 -7.33
N SER A 1070 -60.74 -44.70 -6.45
CA SER A 1070 -60.53 -45.13 -5.05
C SER A 1070 -60.57 -46.66 -4.92
N THR A 1071 -59.81 -47.17 -3.95
CA THR A 1071 -59.89 -48.58 -3.49
C THR A 1071 -60.50 -48.63 -2.08
N TYR A 1072 -61.09 -49.78 -1.73
CA TYR A 1072 -61.81 -49.88 -0.44
C TYR A 1072 -61.29 -51.07 0.33
N THR A 1073 -61.01 -50.85 1.62
CA THR A 1073 -60.63 -51.94 2.53
C THR A 1073 -61.80 -52.23 3.46
N TRP A 1074 -62.36 -53.44 3.31
CA TRP A 1074 -63.48 -53.86 4.17
C TRP A 1074 -62.99 -54.82 5.26
N THR A 1075 -63.55 -54.64 6.47
CA THR A 1075 -63.34 -55.56 7.60
C THR A 1075 -64.73 -55.93 8.15
N VAL A 1076 -64.88 -57.22 8.51
CA VAL A 1076 -66.20 -57.72 8.98
C VAL A 1076 -65.98 -58.40 10.33
N GLN A 1077 -66.90 -58.10 11.27
CA GLN A 1077 -66.90 -58.75 12.58
C GLN A 1077 -68.16 -59.65 12.68
N GLY A 1078 -67.93 -60.94 12.98
CA GLY A 1078 -69.03 -61.94 13.14
C GLY A 1078 -69.53 -62.55 11.81
N GLY A 1079 -68.78 -62.36 10.71
CA GLY A 1079 -69.06 -62.99 9.39
C GLY A 1079 -67.78 -62.99 8.53
N THR A 1080 -67.89 -63.59 7.34
CA THR A 1080 -66.77 -63.66 6.38
C THR A 1080 -67.16 -62.96 5.07
N ILE A 1081 -66.25 -62.14 4.53
CA ILE A 1081 -66.46 -61.54 3.18
C ILE A 1081 -66.31 -62.68 2.15
N LEU A 1082 -67.38 -62.92 1.38
CA LEU A 1082 -67.35 -63.93 0.30
C LEU A 1082 -66.78 -63.36 -1.00
N SER A 1083 -67.03 -62.08 -1.28
CA SER A 1083 -66.52 -61.42 -2.50
C SER A 1083 -66.52 -59.89 -2.33
N GLY A 1084 -65.71 -59.23 -3.18
CA GLY A 1084 -65.73 -57.75 -3.28
C GLY A 1084 -64.88 -57.01 -2.21
N ALA A 1085 -63.96 -57.71 -1.52
CA ALA A 1085 -63.21 -57.11 -0.38
C ALA A 1085 -62.40 -55.83 -0.73
N GLY A 1086 -62.10 -55.61 -2.02
CA GLY A 1086 -61.39 -54.41 -2.54
C GLY A 1086 -62.30 -53.41 -3.28
N THR A 1087 -63.59 -53.72 -3.43
CA THR A 1087 -64.52 -52.96 -4.31
C THR A 1087 -65.54 -52.17 -3.49
N GLU A 1088 -66.34 -51.34 -4.17
CA GLU A 1088 -67.39 -50.50 -3.56
C GLU A 1088 -68.55 -51.32 -2.95
N GLN A 1089 -68.54 -52.65 -3.18
CA GLN A 1089 -69.55 -53.54 -2.64
C GLN A 1089 -68.88 -54.83 -2.13
N ILE A 1090 -69.32 -55.30 -0.97
CA ILE A 1090 -68.97 -56.63 -0.44
C ILE A 1090 -70.23 -57.48 -0.24
N ILE A 1091 -70.03 -58.80 -0.36
CA ILE A 1091 -71.05 -59.78 0.09
C ILE A 1091 -70.49 -60.46 1.33
N VAL A 1092 -71.27 -60.42 2.42
CA VAL A 1092 -70.85 -60.98 3.72
C VAL A 1092 -71.75 -62.15 4.06
N LYS A 1093 -71.14 -63.29 4.39
CA LYS A 1093 -71.89 -64.40 5.03
C LYS A 1093 -71.78 -64.28 6.54
N TRP A 1094 -72.94 -64.20 7.21
CA TRP A 1094 -72.97 -64.12 8.67
C TRP A 1094 -72.87 -65.52 9.29
N ASN A 1095 -72.12 -65.59 10.42
CA ASN A 1095 -72.10 -66.84 11.19
C ASN A 1095 -73.43 -66.95 11.97
N VAL A 1096 -73.99 -68.18 12.08
CA VAL A 1096 -75.35 -68.44 12.63
C VAL A 1096 -75.50 -68.07 14.14
N ARG A 1097 -74.43 -67.56 14.76
CA ARG A 1097 -74.49 -66.70 15.98
C ARG A 1097 -73.43 -65.60 15.79
N PRO A 1098 -73.78 -64.31 15.99
CA PRO A 1098 -73.46 -63.69 17.29
C PRO A 1098 -74.38 -62.50 17.69
N ALA A 1099 -74.22 -62.01 18.94
CA ALA A 1099 -75.05 -60.86 19.42
C ALA A 1099 -74.55 -59.46 18.94
N ASN A 1100 -73.34 -59.36 18.35
CA ASN A 1100 -72.84 -58.07 17.82
C ASN A 1100 -72.12 -58.32 16.48
N VAL A 1101 -72.78 -57.98 15.36
CA VAL A 1101 -72.17 -58.04 14.00
C VAL A 1101 -71.98 -56.64 13.44
N SER A 1102 -70.84 -56.43 12.74
CA SER A 1102 -70.61 -55.13 12.08
C SER A 1102 -69.79 -55.31 10.79
N VAL A 1103 -70.00 -54.34 9.87
CA VAL A 1103 -69.10 -54.17 8.71
C VAL A 1103 -68.43 -52.80 8.83
N LYS A 1104 -67.14 -52.77 8.47
CA LYS A 1104 -66.33 -51.55 8.59
C LYS A 1104 -65.56 -51.36 7.28
N VAL A 1105 -65.59 -50.13 6.75
CA VAL A 1105 -64.92 -49.82 5.46
C VAL A 1105 -64.01 -48.61 5.62
N LYS A 1106 -62.90 -48.66 4.88
CA LYS A 1106 -61.99 -47.52 4.72
C LYS A 1106 -61.81 -47.28 3.21
N GLU A 1107 -62.02 -46.03 2.78
CA GLU A 1107 -61.73 -45.66 1.38
C GLU A 1107 -60.29 -45.12 1.27
N THR A 1108 -59.56 -45.54 0.24
CA THR A 1108 -58.27 -44.91 -0.11
C THR A 1108 -58.35 -44.39 -1.54
N ASN A 1109 -58.13 -43.07 -1.71
CA ASN A 1109 -58.19 -42.48 -3.06
C ASN A 1109 -56.98 -42.91 -3.92
N ALA A 1110 -57.00 -42.49 -5.20
CA ALA A 1110 -55.93 -42.84 -6.16
C ALA A 1110 -54.51 -42.35 -5.76
N TYR A 1111 -54.43 -41.44 -4.77
CA TYR A 1111 -53.15 -40.85 -4.30
C TYR A 1111 -52.70 -41.45 -2.95
N GLY A 1112 -53.37 -42.53 -2.49
CA GLY A 1112 -52.99 -43.20 -1.22
C GLY A 1112 -53.61 -42.56 0.04
N CYS A 1113 -54.46 -41.53 -0.10
CA CYS A 1113 -55.06 -40.88 1.09
C CYS A 1113 -56.28 -41.66 1.57
N SER A 1114 -56.23 -42.02 2.84
CA SER A 1114 -57.13 -43.03 3.42
C SER A 1114 -58.13 -42.33 4.35
N SER A 1115 -59.43 -42.56 4.14
CA SER A 1115 -60.48 -41.99 5.01
C SER A 1115 -60.35 -42.54 6.43
N ASN A 1116 -61.05 -41.88 7.38
CA ASN A 1116 -61.33 -42.58 8.64
C ASN A 1116 -62.22 -43.80 8.38
N ASP A 1117 -62.14 -44.76 9.31
CA ASP A 1117 -62.99 -45.94 9.20
C ASP A 1117 -64.47 -45.58 9.44
N ARG A 1118 -65.35 -46.19 8.62
CA ARG A 1118 -66.80 -46.14 8.89
C ARG A 1118 -67.26 -47.53 9.32
N THR A 1119 -67.98 -47.60 10.46
CA THR A 1119 -68.58 -48.86 10.93
C THR A 1119 -70.11 -48.79 10.84
N LEU A 1120 -70.73 -49.88 10.37
CA LEU A 1120 -72.19 -50.10 10.43
C LEU A 1120 -72.46 -51.35 11.26
N ASN A 1121 -73.20 -51.16 12.38
CA ASN A 1121 -73.64 -52.28 13.24
C ASN A 1121 -74.98 -52.86 12.73
N ILE A 1122 -75.16 -54.19 12.79
CA ILE A 1122 -76.31 -54.87 12.13
C ILE A 1122 -77.07 -55.74 13.16
N GLN A 1123 -78.38 -55.97 12.90
CA GLN A 1123 -79.26 -56.81 13.74
C GLN A 1123 -79.97 -57.88 12.85
N LEU A 1124 -80.01 -59.16 13.29
CA LEU A 1124 -80.55 -60.30 12.47
C LEU A 1124 -81.89 -60.86 13.05
N GLN A 1125 -82.87 -61.24 12.19
CA GLN A 1125 -84.18 -61.84 12.63
C GLN A 1125 -84.57 -63.07 11.74
N PHE A 1126 -85.08 -64.19 12.33
CA PHE A 1126 -85.56 -65.39 11.55
C PHE A 1126 -86.90 -65.93 12.13
N GLY A 1127 -87.87 -66.31 11.26
CA GLY A 1127 -89.24 -66.77 11.68
C GLY A 1127 -89.63 -68.14 11.06
N VAL A 1128 -90.33 -68.97 11.87
CA VAL A 1128 -90.65 -70.40 11.58
C VAL A 1128 -92.19 -70.58 11.51
N GLY A 1129 -92.68 -71.42 10.56
CA GLY A 1129 -94.16 -71.63 10.39
C GLY A 1129 -94.54 -72.86 9.53
N ILE A 1130 -94.27 -74.08 10.05
CA ILE A 1130 -95.13 -75.32 10.08
C ILE A 1130 -95.74 -75.89 8.77
N SER A 1131 -95.44 -77.19 8.50
CA SER A 1131 -96.13 -78.02 7.47
C SER A 1131 -96.33 -79.47 7.94
N ASP A 1132 -97.17 -79.70 8.97
CA ASP A 1132 -97.78 -81.05 9.09
C ASP A 1132 -99.17 -81.03 8.39
N PRO A 1133 -99.26 -81.55 7.15
CA PRO A 1133 -100.50 -81.55 6.39
C PRO A 1133 -101.60 -82.44 7.02
N SER A 1134 -101.26 -83.31 8.00
CA SER A 1134 -102.30 -84.15 8.66
C SER A 1134 -103.19 -83.41 9.69
N LEU A 1135 -102.84 -82.14 10.02
CA LEU A 1135 -103.70 -81.27 10.87
C LEU A 1135 -104.54 -80.26 10.06
N ALA A 1136 -104.55 -80.40 8.72
CA ALA A 1136 -105.15 -79.38 7.82
C ALA A 1136 -106.69 -79.36 7.89
N SER A 1137 -107.36 -80.49 8.21
CA SER A 1137 -108.84 -80.57 8.28
C SER A 1137 -109.31 -80.96 9.70
N MET A 1138 -108.98 -80.09 10.66
CA MET A 1138 -109.58 -80.20 12.00
C MET A 1138 -110.89 -79.41 12.04
N GLU A 1139 -111.96 -80.07 12.53
CA GLU A 1139 -113.25 -79.39 12.78
C GLU A 1139 -113.49 -79.30 14.30
N LEU A 1140 -113.75 -78.05 14.75
CA LEU A 1140 -114.17 -77.78 16.13
C LEU A 1140 -115.70 -77.71 16.14
N TYR A 1141 -116.34 -78.51 17.01
CA TYR A 1141 -117.83 -78.47 17.15
C TYR A 1141 -118.23 -77.69 18.42
N PRO A 1142 -118.68 -76.44 18.29
CA PRO A 1142 -119.20 -75.65 19.41
C PRO A 1142 -120.73 -75.79 19.50
N ASN A 1143 -121.22 -76.72 20.33
CA ASN A 1143 -122.57 -76.55 20.91
C ASN A 1143 -122.59 -77.14 22.34
N PRO A 1144 -122.17 -76.38 23.35
CA PRO A 1144 -122.00 -76.90 24.69
C PRO A 1144 -123.32 -76.78 25.45
N ALA A 1145 -124.29 -77.66 25.11
CA ALA A 1145 -125.39 -77.89 26.07
C ALA A 1145 -124.85 -78.52 27.39
N ASN A 1146 -123.58 -78.98 27.41
CA ASN A 1146 -122.95 -79.62 28.60
C ASN A 1146 -121.47 -79.20 28.81
N GLN A 1147 -121.09 -77.94 28.47
CA GLN A 1147 -119.73 -77.40 28.82
C GLN A 1147 -118.51 -78.21 28.29
N VAL A 1148 -118.66 -78.86 27.11
CA VAL A 1148 -117.56 -79.63 26.48
C VAL A 1148 -117.34 -79.12 25.04
N LEU A 1149 -116.05 -78.98 24.64
CA LEU A 1149 -115.66 -78.77 23.23
C LEU A 1149 -115.21 -80.11 22.64
N GLU A 1150 -115.78 -80.49 21.49
CA GLU A 1150 -115.31 -81.70 20.77
C GLU A 1150 -114.45 -81.28 19.56
N LEU A 1151 -113.22 -81.82 19.55
CA LEU A 1151 -112.30 -81.72 18.41
C LEU A 1151 -112.44 -82.98 17.56
N ARG A 1152 -112.55 -82.78 16.25
CA ARG A 1152 -112.50 -83.90 15.30
C ARG A 1152 -111.39 -83.66 14.30
N PHE A 1153 -110.70 -84.76 13.99
CA PHE A 1153 -109.60 -84.79 13.03
C PHE A 1153 -110.00 -85.75 11.91
N SER A 1154 -109.59 -85.39 10.68
CA SER A 1154 -109.82 -86.28 9.53
C SER A 1154 -109.09 -87.63 9.66
N ASP A 1155 -107.92 -87.63 10.35
CA ASP A 1155 -107.12 -88.85 10.59
C ASP A 1155 -106.77 -89.00 12.08
N ALA A 1156 -106.38 -90.23 12.47
CA ALA A 1156 -105.98 -90.48 13.88
C ALA A 1156 -104.69 -89.70 14.20
N VAL A 1157 -104.79 -88.81 15.20
CA VAL A 1157 -103.61 -88.04 15.67
C VAL A 1157 -103.27 -88.46 17.09
N GLN A 1158 -101.96 -88.47 17.37
CA GLN A 1158 -101.46 -88.62 18.74
C GLN A 1158 -100.67 -87.35 19.10
N GLY A 1159 -101.01 -86.76 20.26
CA GLY A 1159 -100.39 -85.48 20.64
C GLY A 1159 -101.06 -84.93 21.89
N ALA A 1160 -100.94 -83.62 22.08
CA ALA A 1160 -101.63 -82.93 23.17
C ALA A 1160 -102.37 -81.71 22.63
N VAL A 1161 -103.46 -81.38 23.31
CA VAL A 1161 -104.15 -80.09 23.10
C VAL A 1161 -104.15 -79.31 24.40
N SER A 1162 -103.95 -78.00 24.26
CA SER A 1162 -103.95 -77.07 25.38
C SER A 1162 -104.80 -75.84 25.04
N LEU A 1163 -105.47 -75.26 26.05
CA LEU A 1163 -106.08 -73.93 25.91
C LEU A 1163 -105.21 -72.92 26.64
N LEU A 1164 -104.88 -71.83 25.94
CA LEU A 1164 -104.09 -70.73 26.52
C LEU A 1164 -105.00 -69.52 26.76
N ASN A 1165 -104.83 -68.85 27.91
CA ASN A 1165 -105.53 -67.57 28.14
C ASN A 1165 -104.89 -66.42 27.32
N ASN A 1166 -105.46 -65.19 27.42
CA ASN A 1166 -104.91 -64.02 26.69
C ASN A 1166 -103.48 -63.61 27.10
N LEU A 1167 -102.92 -64.20 28.17
CA LEU A 1167 -101.49 -63.99 28.54
C LEU A 1167 -100.58 -65.09 27.97
N GLY A 1168 -101.12 -66.03 27.16
CA GLY A 1168 -100.34 -67.13 26.57
C GLY A 1168 -100.04 -68.26 27.59
N GLN A 1169 -100.72 -68.27 28.75
CA GLN A 1169 -100.52 -69.35 29.75
C GLN A 1169 -101.49 -70.51 29.49
N VAL A 1170 -100.98 -71.75 29.54
CA VAL A 1170 -101.84 -72.95 29.41
C VAL A 1170 -102.73 -73.07 30.66
N VAL A 1171 -104.05 -72.94 30.44
CA VAL A 1171 -105.06 -73.05 31.53
C VAL A 1171 -105.76 -74.41 31.54
N TYR A 1172 -105.66 -75.16 30.43
CA TYR A 1172 -106.18 -76.54 30.34
C TYR A 1172 -105.29 -77.30 29.36
N SER A 1173 -105.04 -78.60 29.64
CA SER A 1173 -104.32 -79.44 28.67
C SER A 1173 -104.74 -80.90 28.82
N GLN A 1174 -104.82 -81.60 27.68
CA GLN A 1174 -105.00 -83.06 27.70
C GLN A 1174 -104.23 -83.71 26.54
N SER A 1175 -103.83 -84.97 26.77
CA SER A 1175 -103.32 -85.80 25.67
C SER A 1175 -104.49 -86.25 24.79
N MET A 1176 -104.22 -86.36 23.49
CA MET A 1176 -105.20 -86.82 22.49
C MET A 1176 -104.63 -88.05 21.79
N SER A 1177 -105.51 -89.06 21.59
CA SER A 1177 -105.22 -90.15 20.65
C SER A 1177 -106.51 -90.50 19.89
N GLY A 1178 -106.36 -90.75 18.57
CA GLY A 1178 -107.50 -91.09 17.69
C GLY A 1178 -108.06 -89.86 16.94
N ASN A 1179 -109.27 -90.04 16.36
CA ASN A 1179 -109.81 -89.03 15.40
C ASN A 1179 -110.74 -88.01 16.10
N ALA A 1180 -110.95 -88.14 17.43
CA ALA A 1180 -111.73 -87.13 18.15
C ALA A 1180 -111.26 -87.01 19.60
N SER A 1181 -111.37 -85.79 20.16
CA SER A 1181 -111.05 -85.56 21.57
C SER A 1181 -112.04 -84.56 22.17
N ARG A 1182 -112.49 -84.85 23.42
CA ARG A 1182 -113.47 -83.98 24.12
C ARG A 1182 -112.75 -83.27 25.26
N LEU A 1183 -112.91 -81.94 25.30
CA LEU A 1183 -112.29 -81.09 26.33
C LEU A 1183 -113.40 -80.54 27.22
N ASP A 1184 -113.33 -80.87 28.51
CA ASP A 1184 -114.24 -80.27 29.51
C ASP A 1184 -113.76 -78.83 29.82
N ILE A 1185 -114.63 -77.88 29.50
CA ILE A 1185 -114.35 -76.43 29.72
C ILE A 1185 -115.26 -75.82 30.78
N GLY A 1186 -115.99 -76.64 31.55
CA GLY A 1186 -116.98 -76.15 32.55
C GLY A 1186 -116.36 -75.34 33.69
N HIS A 1187 -115.06 -75.57 33.96
CA HIS A 1187 -114.31 -74.80 34.98
C HIS A 1187 -113.66 -73.51 34.44
N LEU A 1188 -113.71 -73.28 33.11
CA LEU A 1188 -113.10 -72.06 32.55
C LEU A 1188 -114.08 -70.87 32.59
N ALA A 1189 -113.50 -69.66 32.76
CA ALA A 1189 -114.28 -68.41 32.75
C ALA A 1189 -114.65 -68.02 31.30
N PRO A 1190 -115.76 -67.29 31.06
CA PRO A 1190 -116.07 -66.77 29.73
C PRO A 1190 -114.94 -65.85 29.23
N GLY A 1191 -114.49 -66.08 27.98
CA GLY A 1191 -113.36 -65.31 27.42
C GLY A 1191 -112.85 -65.93 26.11
N ALA A 1192 -111.92 -65.20 25.47
CA ALA A 1192 -111.17 -65.76 24.34
C ALA A 1192 -109.98 -66.57 24.86
N TYR A 1193 -109.82 -67.77 24.28
CA TYR A 1193 -108.66 -68.64 24.53
C TYR A 1193 -108.02 -69.01 23.20
N VAL A 1194 -106.76 -69.47 23.25
CA VAL A 1194 -106.10 -70.06 22.06
C VAL A 1194 -105.98 -71.56 22.31
N LEU A 1195 -106.67 -72.32 21.47
CA LEU A 1195 -106.50 -73.79 21.41
C LEU A 1195 -105.21 -74.08 20.64
N ARG A 1196 -104.20 -74.60 21.36
CA ARG A 1196 -102.94 -75.08 20.76
C ARG A 1196 -102.97 -76.60 20.70
N ILE A 1197 -102.74 -77.15 19.51
CA ILE A 1197 -102.60 -78.60 19.29
C ILE A 1197 -101.17 -78.83 18.87
N GLN A 1198 -100.51 -79.74 19.59
CA GLN A 1198 -99.12 -80.09 19.32
C GLN A 1198 -99.05 -81.60 19.09
N THR A 1199 -98.59 -81.94 17.89
CA THR A 1199 -98.22 -83.34 17.55
C THR A 1199 -96.70 -83.41 17.41
N GLU A 1200 -96.17 -84.64 17.24
CA GLU A 1200 -94.71 -84.79 16.99
C GLU A 1200 -94.24 -84.11 15.68
N LYS A 1201 -95.17 -83.81 14.77
CA LYS A 1201 -94.86 -83.24 13.44
C LYS A 1201 -95.10 -81.73 13.33
N GLY A 1202 -95.75 -81.10 14.32
CA GLY A 1202 -95.97 -79.64 14.26
C GLY A 1202 -96.95 -79.13 15.33
N ILE A 1203 -97.11 -77.80 15.34
CA ILE A 1203 -98.06 -77.13 16.26
C ILE A 1203 -99.13 -76.42 15.39
N LYS A 1204 -100.40 -76.46 15.82
CA LYS A 1204 -101.45 -75.60 15.23
C LYS A 1204 -102.14 -74.85 16.36
N GLU A 1205 -102.40 -73.56 16.13
CA GLU A 1205 -103.12 -72.74 17.11
C GLU A 1205 -104.37 -72.15 16.47
N GLU A 1206 -105.47 -72.18 17.23
CA GLU A 1206 -106.75 -71.63 16.75
C GLU A 1206 -107.43 -70.91 17.91
N LYS A 1207 -108.00 -69.73 17.61
CA LYS A 1207 -108.62 -68.93 18.69
C LYS A 1207 -110.07 -69.40 18.91
N VAL A 1208 -110.40 -69.71 20.17
CA VAL A 1208 -111.75 -70.18 20.54
C VAL A 1208 -112.34 -69.21 21.56
N LEU A 1209 -113.58 -68.77 21.31
CA LEU A 1209 -114.32 -67.99 22.32
C LEU A 1209 -115.22 -68.93 23.13
N ILE A 1210 -115.03 -68.90 24.46
CA ILE A 1210 -115.94 -69.59 25.40
C ILE A 1210 -116.86 -68.50 25.96
N ASN A 1211 -118.15 -68.57 25.60
CA ASN A 1211 -119.17 -67.65 26.15
C ASN A 1211 -120.16 -68.54 26.93
N ARG A 1212 -120.43 -68.21 28.21
CA ARG A 1212 -121.41 -68.99 29.01
C ARG A 1212 -122.83 -68.53 28.74
#